data_AF-A0A496ZM72-F1
#
_entry.id   AF-A0A496ZM72-F1
#
_cell.length_a   1.000
_cell.length_b   1.000
_cell.length_c   1.000
_cell.angle_alpha   90.00
_cell.angle_beta   90.00
_cell.angle_gamma   90.00
#
_symmetry.space_group_name_H-M   'P 1'
#
loop_
_entity.id
_entity.type
_entity.pdbx_description
1 polymer ?
#
loop_
_entity_poly.entity_id
_entity_poly.type
_entity_poly.pdbx_seq_one_letter_code
_entity_poly.pdbx_strand_id
1 'polypeptide(L)'
;MTDKNLTIEKKNKLEQQVRVRFAPSPTGFLHVGGLRTALYNYLFAKRNNGKFILRIEDTDQKRYVPGAIENLVSILHKFGLDYDEGPDKNGEYGPYVQSKRIKIYRKYAQELITKNAAYYCFCSEERLKKLREQRKAAKLSQIMYDGHCRNLSKEEIEQNLANGLPYVIRLKVPKNESIVFYDKVRGKIEIQGNLIDDQILIKSDGYPTYHLANVVDDHLMKITHIIRGEEWLSSTPKHIIIYNALEWEIPKFVHLPLLLNPDGGKLSKRQGDVAVEDYLSKGYLPEALLNFIALLGWHAANDKEIYSLKQMEKVFSLKRINKAGAVFDIKKLNWMSGLYIRQLDVKDFAERAKPFFVKAGIDISNEEKYLKVIANAQARVSNLSETIDHSKMFYGKLNFSDDDKIILAEENSQKIYSYWIKHLAKQDNWSAEDIKLLERKTIEYLGLNGKELYFPLRLALFGKRDGPDIPTIIDILGRDKTIKRLKFTRTLKASQYSKNFSSHSSDFIRDIIEEDLRTNKYGGRVHTRFPPEPNGYLHIGHSKSICLNFGIAEEYKGGLCNLRFDDTNPTKEDVEYVESIKADIRWLGFDWDDRLFYASDYFEQLYQYAVQLIKIGKAYVCNLSEQEIRKYRGTVKEPGKDSPYRNRSVEENLDLFERMRAGEFEDGACVLRAKIDMASPNMKMRDPLIYRIRHAEHHRTGNKWCIYPMYDFTHCLSDSIERITHSLCTLEFENNRELYDWFLDQLNVYHPQQIEFARLNISYTVMSKRKLLELVKAGYVNGWDDPRMPTICGLRRRGYTPESIRDFCNRIGIAKADNIVDIALLEHCLREDLNKRAPRVMAVLRPLRLVIVNYPEDKLEYIDAVNNPEDSSMGTRKLPFSRVLYIEQDDFREEPPKKFYRLAPGREVRLRYAYFIKCVGVVKDGRTGEVIELRCTYDPATRGGDSPDGRKVKSTLHWVSADYAIKAEVRLYDHLFLKANPDDVEQGKDFKSNLNPNSLEILTCCRVEPGLKDAKPGTKFQFERIGYFCVDTDSSNEMLVFNRTVTLRDTWAKIEKKQKSAFS
;
A
#
# COMPACT_ATOMS: atom_id res chain seq x y z
N MET A 1 36.59 45.73 46.12
CA MET A 1 35.65 44.67 45.71
C MET A 1 36.49 43.47 45.32
N THR A 2 36.69 42.56 46.26
CA THR A 2 37.74 41.52 46.22
C THR A 2 37.32 40.29 45.42
N ASP A 3 38.32 39.63 44.84
CA ASP A 3 38.33 38.43 43.99
C ASP A 3 37.49 37.22 44.43
N LYS A 4 36.82 37.26 45.59
CA LYS A 4 35.91 36.22 46.07
C LYS A 4 34.57 36.18 45.30
N ASN A 5 34.07 37.31 44.81
CA ASN A 5 32.77 37.32 44.11
C ASN A 5 32.87 36.81 42.65
N LEU A 6 34.00 37.05 41.99
CA LEU A 6 34.26 36.51 40.64
C LEU A 6 34.55 35.00 40.64
N THR A 7 35.01 34.44 41.77
CA THR A 7 35.19 32.98 41.91
C THR A 7 33.90 32.25 42.29
N ILE A 8 32.95 32.90 42.96
CA ILE A 8 31.64 32.30 43.31
C ILE A 8 30.70 32.28 42.09
N GLU A 9 30.67 33.35 41.29
CA GLU A 9 29.87 33.35 40.04
C GLU A 9 30.48 32.47 38.93
N LYS A 10 31.81 32.32 38.88
CA LYS A 10 32.44 31.34 37.97
C LYS A 10 32.34 29.90 38.48
N LYS A 11 32.26 29.64 39.79
CA LYS A 11 31.99 28.29 40.32
C LYS A 11 30.54 27.84 40.16
N ASN A 12 29.56 28.74 40.23
CA ASN A 12 28.14 28.38 40.08
C ASN A 12 27.69 28.18 38.62
N LYS A 13 28.53 28.56 37.63
CA LYS A 13 28.27 28.33 36.19
C LYS A 13 28.96 27.08 35.62
N LEU A 14 29.65 26.29 36.45
CA LEU A 14 30.18 24.98 36.10
C LEU A 14 29.08 23.91 36.20
N GLU A 15 28.52 23.57 35.04
CA GLU A 15 27.84 22.30 34.69
C GLU A 15 26.89 21.71 35.74
N GLN A 16 25.63 22.16 35.76
CA GLN A 16 24.55 21.28 36.21
C GLN A 16 24.67 19.97 35.42
N GLN A 17 24.96 18.87 36.11
CA GLN A 17 25.05 17.54 35.52
C GLN A 17 23.80 17.28 34.68
N VAL A 18 23.98 16.82 33.43
CA VAL A 18 22.84 16.52 32.55
C VAL A 18 21.99 15.43 33.21
N ARG A 19 20.71 15.69 33.38
CA ARG A 19 19.72 14.72 33.90
C ARG A 19 18.56 14.68 32.93
N VAL A 20 18.27 13.51 32.40
CA VAL A 20 17.18 13.27 31.45
C VAL A 20 16.38 12.07 31.89
N ARG A 21 15.14 12.00 31.45
CA ARG A 21 14.21 10.96 31.90
C ARG A 21 13.44 10.33 30.76
N PHE A 22 13.34 9.01 30.79
CA PHE A 22 12.31 8.29 30.07
C PHE A 22 11.14 8.05 31.01
N ALA A 23 9.95 8.45 30.58
CA ALA A 23 8.78 8.45 31.45
C ALA A 23 7.53 7.90 30.77
N PRO A 24 7.43 6.57 30.66
CA PRO A 24 6.27 5.92 30.08
C PRO A 24 5.12 5.81 31.08
N SER A 25 3.89 5.82 30.56
CA SER A 25 2.71 5.42 31.31
C SER A 25 2.52 3.89 31.20
N PRO A 26 2.22 3.17 32.29
CA PRO A 26 2.05 1.72 32.30
C PRO A 26 0.68 1.29 31.74
N THR A 27 0.37 1.74 30.53
CA THR A 27 -0.93 1.52 29.86
C THR A 27 -0.88 0.45 28.76
N GLY A 28 0.26 -0.22 28.65
CA GLY A 28 0.54 -1.29 27.69
C GLY A 28 2.04 -1.50 27.55
N PHE A 29 2.40 -2.45 26.67
CA PHE A 29 3.79 -2.81 26.39
C PHE A 29 4.57 -1.73 25.63
N LEU A 30 5.91 -1.78 25.74
CA LEU A 30 6.80 -0.78 25.14
C LEU A 30 6.73 -0.84 23.62
N HIS A 31 6.32 0.25 22.99
CA HIS A 31 6.33 0.38 21.54
C HIS A 31 7.67 0.92 21.02
N VAL A 32 7.96 0.69 19.73
CA VAL A 32 9.22 1.11 19.08
C VAL A 32 9.51 2.62 19.21
N GLY A 33 8.48 3.47 19.18
CA GLY A 33 8.62 4.91 19.41
C GLY A 33 9.02 5.26 20.86
N GLY A 34 8.54 4.48 21.84
CA GLY A 34 8.93 4.59 23.24
C GLY A 34 10.39 4.15 23.42
N LEU A 35 10.78 3.03 22.79
CA LEU A 35 12.16 2.56 22.79
C LEU A 35 13.12 3.59 22.16
N ARG A 36 12.74 4.25 21.06
CA ARG A 36 13.52 5.36 20.49
C ARG A 36 13.70 6.51 21.48
N THR A 37 12.63 6.88 22.18
CA THR A 37 12.67 7.95 23.17
C THR A 37 13.60 7.58 24.33
N ALA A 38 13.50 6.35 24.85
CA ALA A 38 14.40 5.83 25.87
C ALA A 38 15.86 5.86 25.39
N LEU A 39 16.12 5.34 24.18
CA LEU A 39 17.46 5.31 23.58
C LEU A 39 18.06 6.70 23.43
N TYR A 40 17.32 7.69 22.93
CA TYR A 40 17.88 9.05 22.74
C TYR A 40 18.16 9.74 24.06
N ASN A 41 17.33 9.53 25.08
CA ASN A 41 17.61 10.01 26.44
C ASN A 41 18.89 9.33 26.98
N TYR A 42 18.99 8.01 26.86
CA TYR A 42 20.18 7.25 27.28
C TYR A 42 21.45 7.73 26.57
N LEU A 43 21.45 7.80 25.24
CA LEU A 43 22.60 8.25 24.44
C LEU A 43 23.01 9.69 24.79
N PHE A 44 22.03 10.58 24.99
CA PHE A 44 22.31 11.96 25.39
C PHE A 44 22.92 12.04 26.79
N ALA A 45 22.41 11.25 27.74
CA ALA A 45 22.97 11.17 29.09
C ALA A 45 24.42 10.68 29.04
N LYS A 46 24.67 9.52 28.41
CA LYS A 46 26.02 8.93 28.36
C LYS A 46 27.02 9.82 27.62
N ARG A 47 26.61 10.49 26.53
CA ARG A 47 27.48 11.43 25.80
C ARG A 47 27.92 12.63 26.64
N ASN A 48 27.09 13.07 27.59
CA ASN A 48 27.34 14.26 28.41
C ASN A 48 27.69 13.90 29.86
N ASN A 49 28.11 12.66 30.15
CA ASN A 49 28.39 12.17 31.51
C ASN A 49 27.25 12.46 32.51
N GLY A 50 26.02 12.40 32.01
CA GLY A 50 24.79 12.68 32.74
C GLY A 50 24.12 11.42 33.29
N LYS A 51 22.93 11.62 33.86
CA LYS A 51 22.06 10.58 34.43
C LYS A 51 20.86 10.32 33.55
N PHE A 52 20.59 9.04 33.30
CA PHE A 52 19.39 8.56 32.62
C PHE A 52 18.42 7.97 33.65
N ILE A 53 17.21 8.52 33.74
CA ILE A 53 16.25 8.22 34.81
C ILE A 53 15.01 7.54 34.22
N LEU A 54 14.53 6.48 34.87
CA LEU A 54 13.24 5.87 34.56
C LEU A 54 12.17 6.36 35.54
N ARG A 55 11.10 7.00 35.05
CA ARG A 55 9.97 7.46 35.89
C ARG A 55 8.65 6.89 35.38
N ILE A 56 7.87 6.24 36.25
CA ILE A 56 6.58 5.66 35.85
C ILE A 56 5.44 6.66 36.05
N GLU A 57 4.75 6.98 34.96
CA GLU A 57 3.62 7.92 34.96
C GLU A 57 2.28 7.17 35.06
N ASP A 58 1.94 6.69 36.26
CA ASP A 58 0.77 5.87 36.56
C ASP A 58 -0.43 6.66 37.10
N THR A 59 -0.53 7.96 36.81
CA THR A 59 -1.62 8.81 37.34
C THR A 59 -3.00 8.48 36.76
N ASP A 60 -3.06 7.80 35.60
CA ASP A 60 -4.29 7.23 35.03
C ASP A 60 -4.47 5.76 35.43
N GLN A 61 -4.94 5.55 36.65
CA GLN A 61 -5.16 4.21 37.23
C GLN A 61 -6.17 3.36 36.43
N LYS A 62 -7.09 3.98 35.67
CA LYS A 62 -8.08 3.23 34.88
C LYS A 62 -7.47 2.51 33.67
N ARG A 63 -6.32 2.98 33.19
CA ARG A 63 -5.60 2.40 32.05
C ARG A 63 -4.41 1.56 32.47
N TYR A 64 -4.20 1.36 33.76
CA TYR A 64 -3.07 0.58 34.27
C TYR A 64 -3.14 -0.86 33.78
N VAL A 65 -2.04 -1.37 33.22
CA VAL A 65 -1.91 -2.76 32.78
C VAL A 65 -0.96 -3.50 33.72
N PRO A 66 -1.42 -4.53 34.47
CA PRO A 66 -0.55 -5.36 35.30
C PRO A 66 0.57 -6.00 34.48
N GLY A 67 1.80 -6.04 35.02
CA GLY A 67 2.97 -6.60 34.33
C GLY A 67 3.66 -5.64 33.36
N ALA A 68 3.09 -4.47 33.06
CA ALA A 68 3.66 -3.54 32.08
C ALA A 68 4.97 -2.89 32.56
N ILE A 69 5.11 -2.65 33.86
CA ILE A 69 6.33 -2.04 34.43
C ILE A 69 7.48 -3.06 34.42
N GLU A 70 7.21 -4.29 34.84
CA GLU A 70 8.19 -5.38 34.89
C GLU A 70 8.69 -5.72 33.49
N ASN A 71 7.77 -5.79 32.52
CA ASN A 71 8.11 -5.99 31.12
C ASN A 71 8.96 -4.83 30.57
N LEU A 72 8.57 -3.58 30.84
CA LEU A 72 9.30 -2.40 30.43
C LEU A 72 10.75 -2.43 30.92
N VAL A 73 10.95 -2.69 32.22
CA VAL A 73 12.28 -2.80 32.83
C VAL A 73 13.07 -3.93 32.19
N SER A 74 12.48 -5.11 32.02
CA SER A 74 13.10 -6.25 31.35
C SER A 74 13.57 -5.89 29.93
N ILE A 75 12.76 -5.17 29.17
CA ILE A 75 13.12 -4.75 27.81
C ILE A 75 14.29 -3.77 27.82
N LEU A 76 14.24 -2.73 28.66
CA LEU A 76 15.35 -1.77 28.74
C LEU A 76 16.68 -2.45 29.05
N HIS A 77 16.71 -3.41 29.99
CA HIS A 77 17.89 -4.21 30.27
C HIS A 77 18.32 -5.08 29.09
N LYS A 78 17.38 -5.72 28.37
CA LYS A 78 17.71 -6.51 27.15
C LYS A 78 18.38 -5.66 26.06
N PHE A 79 18.06 -4.37 25.98
CA PHE A 79 18.69 -3.43 25.05
C PHE A 79 19.94 -2.74 25.63
N GLY A 80 20.34 -3.07 26.86
CA GLY A 80 21.49 -2.44 27.54
C GLY A 80 21.25 -0.97 27.91
N LEU A 81 20.00 -0.55 28.05
CA LEU A 81 19.61 0.83 28.39
C LEU A 81 19.45 0.99 29.91
N ASP A 82 20.54 0.75 30.64
CA ASP A 82 20.53 0.82 32.10
C ASP A 82 20.35 2.26 32.60
N TYR A 83 19.28 2.48 33.36
CA TYR A 83 19.02 3.75 34.04
C TYR A 83 19.79 3.84 35.36
N ASP A 84 20.14 5.06 35.71
CA ASP A 84 20.88 5.41 36.92
C ASP A 84 19.95 5.46 38.15
N GLU A 85 18.70 5.87 37.96
CA GLU A 85 17.67 6.02 39.00
C GLU A 85 16.32 5.55 38.44
N GLY A 86 15.51 4.84 39.23
CA GLY A 86 14.26 4.26 38.72
C GLY A 86 13.35 3.63 39.79
N PRO A 87 12.21 3.04 39.38
CA PRO A 87 11.23 2.46 40.32
C PRO A 87 11.79 1.34 41.20
N ASP A 88 12.78 0.61 40.70
CA ASP A 88 13.48 -0.52 41.31
C ASP A 88 14.96 -0.21 41.65
N LYS A 89 15.40 1.04 41.44
CA LYS A 89 16.78 1.49 41.69
C LYS A 89 16.79 2.79 42.48
N ASN A 90 17.32 2.71 43.70
CA ASN A 90 17.39 3.84 44.62
C ASN A 90 18.08 5.06 43.98
N GLY A 91 17.57 6.25 44.30
CA GLY A 91 18.17 7.52 43.91
C GLY A 91 17.67 8.66 44.78
N GLU A 92 18.37 9.79 44.74
CA GLU A 92 18.18 10.92 45.67
C GLU A 92 16.80 11.59 45.59
N TYR A 93 16.10 11.47 44.47
CA TYR A 93 14.85 12.19 44.18
C TYR A 93 13.60 11.30 44.13
N GLY A 94 13.74 10.05 44.60
CA GLY A 94 12.64 9.08 44.66
C GLY A 94 11.47 9.56 45.55
N PRO A 95 10.30 8.90 45.47
CA PRO A 95 10.00 7.74 44.64
C PRO A 95 9.81 8.11 43.15
N TYR A 96 10.08 7.17 42.24
CA TYR A 96 10.00 7.36 40.78
C TYR A 96 8.70 6.86 40.15
N VAL A 97 7.64 6.70 40.98
CA VAL A 97 6.29 6.31 40.56
C VAL A 97 5.33 7.40 41.01
N GLN A 98 4.56 7.97 40.10
CA GLN A 98 3.78 9.18 40.38
C GLN A 98 2.65 8.97 41.39
N SER A 99 1.99 7.80 41.41
CA SER A 99 0.99 7.47 42.43
C SER A 99 1.52 7.53 43.87
N LYS A 100 2.84 7.31 44.07
CA LYS A 100 3.51 7.44 45.37
C LYS A 100 3.80 8.90 45.77
N ARG A 101 3.56 9.86 44.88
CA ARG A 101 3.89 11.30 45.05
C ARG A 101 2.65 12.21 45.17
N ILE A 102 1.44 11.65 45.34
CA ILE A 102 0.17 12.41 45.37
C ILE A 102 0.19 13.62 46.32
N LYS A 103 0.76 13.47 47.53
CA LYS A 103 0.87 14.55 48.52
C LYS A 103 1.69 15.74 48.00
N ILE A 104 2.75 15.48 47.24
CA ILE A 104 3.62 16.50 46.65
C ILE A 104 2.83 17.33 45.62
N TYR A 105 2.07 16.68 44.75
CA TYR A 105 1.30 17.39 43.73
C TYR A 105 0.19 18.25 44.33
N ARG A 106 -0.48 17.77 45.39
CA ARG A 106 -1.50 18.57 46.10
C ARG A 106 -0.90 19.85 46.70
N LYS A 107 0.29 19.76 47.29
CA LYS A 107 1.02 20.94 47.80
C LYS A 107 1.21 22.00 46.70
N TYR A 108 1.74 21.61 45.55
CA TYR A 108 2.00 22.56 44.46
C TYR A 108 0.74 23.02 43.72
N ALA A 109 -0.32 22.20 43.66
CA ALA A 109 -1.62 22.66 43.19
C ALA A 109 -2.19 23.76 44.09
N GLN A 110 -2.04 23.63 45.41
CA GLN A 110 -2.45 24.65 46.36
C GLN A 110 -1.61 25.91 46.24
N GLU A 111 -0.29 25.77 46.04
CA GLU A 111 0.60 26.91 45.78
C GLU A 111 0.20 27.69 44.52
N LEU A 112 -0.14 26.99 43.42
CA LEU A 112 -0.66 27.61 42.20
C LEU A 112 -1.98 28.36 42.45
N ILE A 113 -2.85 27.86 43.33
CA ILE A 113 -4.08 28.56 43.72
C ILE A 113 -3.74 29.85 44.49
N THR A 114 -2.84 29.77 45.48
CA THR A 114 -2.39 30.94 46.25
C THR A 114 -1.78 32.01 45.34
N LYS A 115 -1.02 31.61 44.33
CA LYS A 115 -0.44 32.51 43.31
C LYS A 115 -1.42 32.94 42.22
N ASN A 116 -2.72 32.62 42.34
CA ASN A 116 -3.76 32.93 41.34
C ASN A 116 -3.44 32.37 39.93
N ALA A 117 -2.68 31.29 39.85
CA ALA A 117 -2.34 30.57 38.62
C ALA A 117 -3.21 29.31 38.41
N ALA A 118 -4.00 28.92 39.41
CA ALA A 118 -5.01 27.86 39.33
C ALA A 118 -6.25 28.23 40.15
N TYR A 119 -7.38 27.56 39.90
CA TYR A 119 -8.64 27.82 40.62
C TYR A 119 -9.49 26.56 40.79
N TYR A 120 -10.36 26.58 41.80
CA TYR A 120 -11.37 25.55 42.06
C TYR A 120 -12.51 25.64 41.04
N CYS A 121 -12.91 24.49 40.49
CA CYS A 121 -14.01 24.39 39.54
C CYS A 121 -15.02 23.34 40.01
N PHE A 122 -16.24 23.80 40.29
CA PHE A 122 -17.37 22.99 40.76
C PHE A 122 -18.38 22.65 39.65
N CYS A 123 -18.04 22.91 38.38
CA CYS A 123 -18.92 22.57 37.25
C CYS A 123 -19.22 21.06 37.18
N SER A 124 -20.50 20.71 37.13
CA SER A 124 -20.95 19.33 36.96
C SER A 124 -20.59 18.77 35.58
N GLU A 125 -20.47 17.44 35.49
CA GLU A 125 -20.23 16.76 34.20
C GLU A 125 -21.35 17.02 33.18
N GLU A 126 -22.61 17.10 33.65
CA GLU A 126 -23.76 17.40 32.82
C GLU A 126 -23.66 18.80 32.19
N ARG A 127 -23.26 19.81 32.97
CA ARG A 127 -23.03 21.17 32.46
C ARG A 127 -21.95 21.18 31.39
N LEU A 128 -20.83 20.51 31.66
CA LEU A 128 -19.70 20.42 30.73
C LEU A 128 -20.11 19.69 29.44
N LYS A 129 -20.98 18.68 29.51
CA LYS A 129 -21.53 17.98 28.35
C LYS A 129 -22.40 18.91 27.49
N LYS A 130 -23.35 19.62 28.12
CA LYS A 130 -24.20 20.62 27.44
C LYS A 130 -23.37 21.72 26.77
N LEU A 131 -22.34 22.23 27.45
CA LEU A 131 -21.43 23.23 26.89
C LEU A 131 -20.70 22.72 25.65
N ARG A 132 -20.23 21.45 25.66
CA ARG A 132 -19.57 20.83 24.50
C ARG A 132 -20.53 20.67 23.32
N GLU A 133 -21.77 20.26 23.59
CA GLU A 133 -22.81 20.10 22.56
C GLU A 133 -23.18 21.45 21.93
N GLN A 134 -23.38 22.50 22.75
CA GLN A 134 -23.66 23.86 22.28
C GLN A 134 -22.51 24.42 21.42
N ARG A 135 -21.26 24.31 21.88
CA ARG A 135 -20.09 24.78 21.12
C ARG A 135 -19.88 24.01 19.82
N LYS A 136 -20.19 22.71 19.81
CA LYS A 136 -20.15 21.88 18.60
C LYS A 136 -21.25 22.26 17.61
N ALA A 137 -22.46 22.55 18.07
CA ALA A 137 -23.56 23.04 17.25
C ALA A 137 -23.24 24.41 16.61
N ALA A 138 -22.53 25.26 17.34
CA ALA A 138 -22.05 26.56 16.87
C ALA A 138 -20.86 26.49 15.86
N LYS A 139 -20.42 25.29 15.46
CA LYS A 139 -19.29 25.06 14.53
C LYS A 139 -17.98 25.77 14.96
N LEU A 140 -17.81 26.02 16.26
CA LEU A 140 -16.57 26.60 16.77
C LEU A 140 -15.43 25.58 16.61
N SER A 141 -14.32 26.03 16.04
CA SER A 141 -13.15 25.19 15.71
C SER A 141 -12.44 24.60 16.93
N GLN A 142 -12.69 25.13 18.13
CA GLN A 142 -12.10 24.65 19.40
C GLN A 142 -13.16 24.54 20.50
N ILE A 143 -13.34 23.34 21.05
CA ILE A 143 -14.24 23.06 22.17
C ILE A 143 -13.48 23.25 23.49
N MET A 144 -13.35 24.50 23.94
CA MET A 144 -12.69 24.85 25.21
C MET A 144 -13.68 24.89 26.38
N TYR A 145 -13.17 24.96 27.60
CA TYR A 145 -13.95 25.38 28.77
C TYR A 145 -14.33 26.88 28.66
N ASP A 146 -15.43 27.27 29.27
CA ASP A 146 -15.95 28.65 29.25
C ASP A 146 -15.46 29.51 30.40
N GLY A 147 -14.69 28.94 31.34
CA GLY A 147 -14.13 29.68 32.46
C GLY A 147 -15.16 30.04 33.53
N HIS A 148 -16.31 29.33 33.60
CA HIS A 148 -17.41 29.67 34.49
C HIS A 148 -17.00 29.87 35.96
N CYS A 149 -16.18 28.97 36.51
CA CYS A 149 -15.68 29.06 37.89
C CYS A 149 -14.38 29.88 38.06
N ARG A 150 -13.89 30.57 37.01
CA ARG A 150 -12.55 31.18 37.00
C ARG A 150 -12.38 32.36 37.97
N ASN A 151 -13.50 33.02 38.30
CA ASN A 151 -13.54 34.25 39.09
C ASN A 151 -14.40 34.13 40.35
N LEU A 152 -14.61 32.90 40.86
CA LEU A 152 -15.31 32.70 42.14
C LEU A 152 -14.59 33.42 43.28
N SER A 153 -15.36 34.02 44.20
CA SER A 153 -14.81 34.66 45.40
C SER A 153 -14.29 33.61 46.39
N LYS A 154 -13.49 34.06 47.38
CA LYS A 154 -12.98 33.14 48.42
C LYS A 154 -14.12 32.55 49.23
N GLU A 155 -15.11 33.37 49.57
CA GLU A 155 -16.30 32.99 50.33
C GLU A 155 -17.13 31.95 49.59
N GLU A 156 -17.34 32.12 48.27
CA GLU A 156 -18.05 31.14 47.43
C GLU A 156 -17.30 29.81 47.35
N ILE A 157 -15.96 29.84 47.26
CA ILE A 157 -15.13 28.63 47.24
C ILE A 157 -15.22 27.89 48.58
N GLU A 158 -15.07 28.61 49.71
CA GLU A 158 -15.14 28.04 51.05
C GLU A 158 -16.51 27.43 51.34
N GLN A 159 -17.60 28.11 50.95
CA GLN A 159 -18.96 27.60 51.09
C GLN A 159 -19.19 26.34 50.23
N ASN A 160 -18.74 26.32 48.98
CA ASN A 160 -18.88 25.15 48.11
C ASN A 160 -18.07 23.95 48.60
N LEU A 161 -16.87 24.18 49.17
CA LEU A 161 -16.07 23.14 49.82
C LEU A 161 -16.74 22.62 51.11
N ALA A 162 -17.27 23.51 51.95
CA ALA A 162 -18.00 23.14 53.17
C ALA A 162 -19.27 22.31 52.87
N ASN A 163 -19.94 22.62 51.75
CA ASN A 163 -21.10 21.86 51.26
C ASN A 163 -20.72 20.50 50.63
N GLY A 164 -19.44 20.14 50.58
CA GLY A 164 -18.98 18.85 50.05
C GLY A 164 -19.17 18.69 48.54
N LEU A 165 -19.26 19.78 47.78
CA LEU A 165 -19.44 19.70 46.33
C LEU A 165 -18.20 19.09 45.64
N PRO A 166 -18.38 18.17 44.67
CA PRO A 166 -17.25 17.62 43.92
C PRO A 166 -16.58 18.72 43.10
N TYR A 167 -15.25 18.76 43.13
CA TYR A 167 -14.47 19.79 42.45
C TYR A 167 -13.28 19.22 41.69
N VAL A 168 -12.76 20.03 40.79
CA VAL A 168 -11.44 19.86 40.16
C VAL A 168 -10.64 21.15 40.30
N ILE A 169 -9.31 21.06 40.25
CA ILE A 169 -8.45 22.26 40.18
C ILE A 169 -8.04 22.45 38.71
N ARG A 170 -8.25 23.64 38.16
CA ARG A 170 -7.91 24.00 36.78
C ARG A 170 -6.77 25.01 36.72
N LEU A 171 -5.96 24.90 35.67
CA LEU A 171 -4.95 25.91 35.33
C LEU A 171 -5.65 27.19 34.87
N LYS A 172 -5.21 28.33 35.39
CA LYS A 172 -5.66 29.66 34.96
C LYS A 172 -4.75 30.13 33.82
N VAL A 173 -5.10 29.80 32.58
CA VAL A 173 -4.30 30.19 31.41
C VAL A 173 -4.42 31.70 31.17
N PRO A 174 -3.31 32.45 31.03
CA PRO A 174 -3.36 33.88 30.68
C PRO A 174 -3.84 34.04 29.24
N LYS A 175 -5.02 34.64 29.04
CA LYS A 175 -5.71 34.65 27.74
C LYS A 175 -5.08 35.60 26.72
N ASN A 176 -4.62 36.76 27.16
CA ASN A 176 -4.07 37.82 26.29
C ASN A 176 -2.54 37.85 26.25
N GLU A 177 -1.89 36.74 26.60
CA GLU A 177 -0.43 36.64 26.60
C GLU A 177 0.03 35.60 25.57
N SER A 178 1.23 35.82 25.05
CA SER A 178 1.90 34.90 24.16
C SER A 178 2.82 33.98 24.97
N ILE A 179 2.60 32.67 24.89
CA ILE A 179 3.43 31.68 25.57
C ILE A 179 4.54 31.27 24.60
N VAL A 180 5.77 31.64 24.93
CA VAL A 180 6.97 31.38 24.12
C VAL A 180 7.84 30.34 24.80
N PHE A 181 8.33 29.36 24.04
CA PHE A 181 9.41 28.47 24.47
C PHE A 181 10.32 28.10 23.31
N TYR A 182 11.52 27.61 23.64
CA TYR A 182 12.51 27.19 22.66
C TYR A 182 12.70 25.67 22.71
N ASP A 183 12.47 25.02 21.58
CA ASP A 183 12.75 23.61 21.37
C ASP A 183 14.08 23.44 20.60
N LYS A 184 14.92 22.50 21.02
CA LYS A 184 16.22 22.27 20.37
C LYS A 184 16.13 21.75 18.93
N VAL A 185 15.02 21.14 18.54
CA VAL A 185 14.76 20.62 17.18
C VAL A 185 13.82 21.55 16.41
N ARG A 186 12.73 22.00 17.02
CA ARG A 186 11.69 22.83 16.37
C ARG A 186 11.99 24.33 16.37
N GLY A 187 12.92 24.80 17.20
CA GLY A 187 13.26 26.23 17.32
C GLY A 187 12.30 26.99 18.23
N LYS A 188 12.15 28.30 18.00
CA LYS A 188 11.23 29.15 18.75
C LYS A 188 9.78 28.78 18.40
N ILE A 189 8.97 28.49 19.41
CA ILE A 189 7.53 28.25 19.27
C ILE A 189 6.79 29.29 20.12
N GLU A 190 5.73 29.83 19.55
CA GLU A 190 4.94 30.90 20.13
C GLU A 190 3.45 30.60 19.93
N ILE A 191 2.69 30.51 21.03
CA ILE A 191 1.26 30.17 21.02
C ILE A 191 0.50 31.18 21.87
N GLN A 192 -0.56 31.75 21.28
CA GLN A 192 -1.45 32.68 21.97
C GLN A 192 -2.26 31.97 23.05
N GLY A 193 -2.32 32.53 24.26
CA GLY A 193 -3.02 31.94 25.41
C GLY A 193 -4.52 31.73 25.19
N ASN A 194 -5.14 32.54 24.31
CA ASN A 194 -6.52 32.36 23.85
C ASN A 194 -6.78 31.00 23.18
N LEU A 195 -5.75 30.38 22.61
CA LEU A 195 -5.83 29.06 21.95
C LEU A 195 -5.57 27.89 22.92
N ILE A 196 -5.28 28.18 24.19
CA ILE A 196 -4.97 27.19 25.21
C ILE A 196 -6.15 27.09 26.21
N ASP A 197 -6.64 25.87 26.41
CA ASP A 197 -7.75 25.60 27.33
C ASP A 197 -7.29 25.54 28.80
N ASP A 198 -8.21 25.91 29.73
CA ASP A 198 -8.02 25.83 31.18
C ASP A 198 -8.09 24.36 31.64
N GLN A 199 -6.97 23.67 31.45
CA GLN A 199 -6.83 22.24 31.70
C GLN A 199 -6.92 21.89 33.18
N ILE A 200 -7.55 20.75 33.49
CA ILE A 200 -7.57 20.19 34.85
C ILE A 200 -6.14 19.81 35.28
N LEU A 201 -5.73 20.23 36.47
CA LEU A 201 -4.47 19.90 37.15
C LEU A 201 -4.65 18.82 38.22
N ILE A 202 -5.75 18.87 38.99
CA ILE A 202 -6.17 17.85 39.96
C ILE A 202 -7.59 17.41 39.65
N LYS A 203 -7.81 16.11 39.52
CA LYS A 203 -9.11 15.46 39.29
C LYS A 203 -9.94 15.41 40.57
N SER A 204 -11.24 15.10 40.45
CA SER A 204 -12.16 14.95 41.58
C SER A 204 -11.82 13.78 42.50
N ASP A 205 -11.14 12.74 41.98
CA ASP A 205 -10.58 11.63 42.77
C ASP A 205 -9.30 12.03 43.54
N GLY A 206 -8.86 13.29 43.42
CA GLY A 206 -7.68 13.83 44.09
C GLY A 206 -6.35 13.40 43.49
N TYR A 207 -6.33 12.67 42.36
CA TYR A 207 -5.12 12.39 41.58
C TYR A 207 -4.77 13.58 40.68
N PRO A 208 -3.48 13.86 40.45
CA PRO A 208 -3.07 14.86 39.49
C PRO A 208 -3.34 14.40 38.05
N THR A 209 -3.41 15.36 37.13
CA THR A 209 -3.26 15.08 35.70
C THR A 209 -1.78 15.09 35.31
N TYR A 210 -1.49 14.53 34.13
CA TYR A 210 -0.16 14.53 33.53
C TYR A 210 0.51 15.92 33.58
N HIS A 211 -0.22 17.01 33.30
CA HIS A 211 0.40 18.33 33.18
C HIS A 211 1.01 18.84 34.47
N LEU A 212 0.34 18.64 35.61
CA LEU A 212 0.89 19.05 36.91
C LEU A 212 2.01 18.09 37.35
N ALA A 213 1.73 16.79 37.30
CA ALA A 213 2.65 15.79 37.85
C ALA A 213 4.01 15.81 37.14
N ASN A 214 3.99 15.97 35.82
CA ASN A 214 5.18 15.99 34.97
C ASN A 214 6.09 17.21 35.25
N VAL A 215 5.52 18.42 35.39
CA VAL A 215 6.26 19.65 35.70
C VAL A 215 6.87 19.61 37.11
N VAL A 216 6.08 19.19 38.09
CA VAL A 216 6.53 19.05 39.49
C VAL A 216 7.67 18.05 39.59
N ASP A 217 7.53 16.87 38.97
CA ASP A 217 8.58 15.85 39.04
C ASP A 217 9.83 16.27 38.25
N ASP A 218 9.68 16.90 37.10
CA ASP A 218 10.84 17.35 36.31
C ASP A 218 11.66 18.40 37.08
N HIS A 219 10.99 19.33 37.77
CA HIS A 219 11.68 20.29 38.63
C HIS A 219 12.34 19.63 39.84
N LEU A 220 11.59 18.80 40.59
CA LEU A 220 12.09 18.19 41.83
C LEU A 220 13.18 17.16 41.59
N MET A 221 13.14 16.44 40.46
CA MET A 221 14.16 15.47 40.07
C MET A 221 15.33 16.12 39.30
N LYS A 222 15.34 17.46 39.22
CA LYS A 222 16.38 18.27 38.58
C LYS A 222 16.63 17.88 37.11
N ILE A 223 15.57 17.59 36.37
CA ILE A 223 15.64 17.25 34.95
C ILE A 223 16.07 18.49 34.17
N THR A 224 17.18 18.39 33.43
CA THR A 224 17.74 19.53 32.68
C THR A 224 17.28 19.56 31.23
N HIS A 225 16.99 18.38 30.65
CA HIS A 225 16.46 18.26 29.29
C HIS A 225 15.29 17.27 29.24
N ILE A 226 14.22 17.67 28.56
CA ILE A 226 13.05 16.83 28.30
C ILE A 226 13.09 16.42 26.84
N ILE A 227 13.48 15.16 26.58
CA ILE A 227 13.50 14.56 25.25
C ILE A 227 12.28 13.62 25.13
N ARG A 228 11.29 14.00 24.34
CA ARG A 228 10.01 13.28 24.19
C ARG A 228 9.43 13.39 22.78
N GLY A 229 8.41 12.60 22.45
CA GLY A 229 7.75 12.67 21.14
C GLY A 229 7.02 14.00 20.89
N GLU A 230 6.96 14.44 19.63
CA GLU A 230 6.34 15.70 19.23
C GLU A 230 4.82 15.77 19.40
N GLU A 231 4.15 14.64 19.66
CA GLU A 231 2.74 14.63 20.05
C GLU A 231 2.47 15.47 21.31
N TRP A 232 3.48 15.70 22.13
CA TRP A 232 3.40 16.55 23.33
C TRP A 232 3.72 18.03 23.07
N LEU A 233 4.05 18.42 21.84
CA LEU A 233 4.44 19.79 21.50
C LEU A 233 3.32 20.79 21.84
N SER A 234 2.07 20.44 21.53
CA SER A 234 0.87 21.24 21.84
C SER A 234 0.56 21.36 23.34
N SER A 235 1.11 20.45 24.15
CA SER A 235 0.95 20.45 25.61
C SER A 235 2.02 21.27 26.32
N THR A 236 3.19 21.50 25.69
CA THR A 236 4.32 22.21 26.28
C THR A 236 3.97 23.62 26.77
N PRO A 237 3.18 24.46 26.06
CA PRO A 237 2.77 25.76 26.57
C PRO A 237 2.11 25.71 27.96
N LYS A 238 1.31 24.67 28.23
CA LYS A 238 0.68 24.47 29.55
C LYS A 238 1.73 24.22 30.63
N HIS A 239 2.81 23.50 30.29
CA HIS A 239 3.92 23.26 31.20
C HIS A 239 4.70 24.55 31.48
N ILE A 240 4.96 25.36 30.44
CA ILE A 240 5.64 26.65 30.57
C ILE A 240 4.87 27.60 31.49
N ILE A 241 3.55 27.67 31.38
CA ILE A 241 2.70 28.46 32.30
C ILE A 241 2.90 28.01 33.75
N ILE A 242 2.92 26.70 34.01
CA ILE A 242 3.11 26.16 35.37
C ILE A 242 4.52 26.49 35.90
N TYR A 243 5.57 26.32 35.08
CA TYR A 243 6.94 26.69 35.46
C TYR A 243 7.05 28.17 35.81
N ASN A 244 6.49 29.05 34.98
CA ASN A 244 6.50 30.49 35.21
C ASN A 244 5.74 30.87 36.47
N ALA A 245 4.55 30.29 36.68
CA ALA A 245 3.74 30.55 37.87
C ALA A 245 4.44 30.11 39.17
N LEU A 246 5.17 28.99 39.14
CA LEU A 246 5.96 28.51 40.28
C LEU A 246 7.34 29.18 40.39
N GLU A 247 7.69 30.06 39.44
CA GLU A 247 9.00 30.73 39.36
C GLU A 247 10.16 29.72 39.30
N TRP A 248 9.96 28.65 38.53
CA TRP A 248 10.90 27.55 38.39
C TRP A 248 11.71 27.63 37.11
N GLU A 249 12.95 27.13 37.16
CA GLU A 249 13.79 27.00 35.97
C GLU A 249 13.15 26.04 34.94
N ILE A 250 13.03 26.52 33.70
CA ILE A 250 12.43 25.76 32.60
C ILE A 250 13.48 24.82 31.99
N PRO A 251 13.24 23.50 31.94
CA PRO A 251 14.15 22.56 31.30
C PRO A 251 14.19 22.76 29.78
N LYS A 252 15.28 22.31 29.16
CA LYS A 252 15.43 22.39 27.70
C LYS A 252 14.56 21.33 27.02
N PHE A 253 13.62 21.77 26.18
CA PHE A 253 12.74 20.86 25.44
C PHE A 253 13.38 20.38 24.13
N VAL A 254 13.15 19.10 23.83
CA VAL A 254 13.56 18.42 22.61
C VAL A 254 12.41 17.51 22.16
N HIS A 255 11.65 17.93 21.14
CA HIS A 255 10.55 17.14 20.61
C HIS A 255 11.01 16.31 19.39
N LEU A 256 10.95 14.98 19.54
CA LEU A 256 11.35 14.02 18.51
C LEU A 256 10.27 13.92 17.42
N PRO A 257 10.65 13.91 16.12
CA PRO A 257 9.68 13.84 15.02
C PRO A 257 8.92 12.51 15.03
N LEU A 258 7.70 12.48 14.48
CA LEU A 258 6.85 11.30 14.41
C LEU A 258 7.54 10.17 13.64
N LEU A 259 7.28 8.94 14.10
CA LEU A 259 7.54 7.75 13.30
C LEU A 259 6.37 7.52 12.36
N LEU A 260 6.70 7.43 11.08
CA LEU A 260 5.74 7.25 9.99
C LEU A 260 5.81 5.82 9.46
N ASN A 261 4.71 5.33 8.95
CA ASN A 261 4.66 4.15 8.11
C ASN A 261 5.18 4.48 6.70
N PRO A 262 5.46 3.47 5.86
CA PRO A 262 5.80 3.66 4.46
C PRO A 262 4.74 4.43 3.65
N ASP A 263 3.48 4.42 4.08
CA ASP A 263 2.36 5.18 3.49
C ASP A 263 2.33 6.67 3.90
N GLY A 264 3.27 7.11 4.75
CA GLY A 264 3.33 8.47 5.29
C GLY A 264 2.40 8.74 6.48
N GLY A 265 1.56 7.78 6.88
CA GLY A 265 0.71 7.85 8.06
C GLY A 265 1.49 7.65 9.36
N LYS A 266 0.91 8.03 10.50
CA LYS A 266 1.52 7.79 11.82
C LYS A 266 1.54 6.28 12.11
N LEU A 267 2.69 5.76 12.53
CA LEU A 267 2.84 4.35 12.94
C LEU A 267 1.80 4.00 14.02
N SER A 268 0.93 3.04 13.72
CA SER A 268 -0.22 2.68 14.56
C SER A 268 -0.34 1.17 14.74
N LYS A 269 -0.85 0.73 15.92
CA LYS A 269 -1.04 -0.68 16.29
C LYS A 269 -1.96 -1.47 15.34
N ARG A 270 -2.73 -0.78 14.47
CA ARG A 270 -3.68 -1.41 13.54
C ARG A 270 -3.03 -1.88 12.23
N GLN A 271 -1.78 -1.49 11.97
CA GLN A 271 -1.11 -1.70 10.67
C GLN A 271 0.13 -2.61 10.75
N GLY A 272 0.38 -3.25 11.90
CA GLY A 272 1.47 -4.20 12.09
C GLY A 272 1.96 -4.30 13.54
N ASP A 273 3.07 -5.00 13.74
CA ASP A 273 3.77 -5.09 15.02
C ASP A 273 4.31 -3.71 15.43
N VAL A 274 3.85 -3.20 16.57
CA VAL A 274 4.32 -1.91 17.10
C VAL A 274 4.99 -2.09 18.46
N ALA A 275 4.75 -3.22 19.14
CA ALA A 275 5.44 -3.57 20.37
C ALA A 275 6.84 -4.11 20.05
N VAL A 276 7.80 -3.83 20.92
CA VAL A 276 9.20 -4.24 20.72
C VAL A 276 9.34 -5.77 20.82
N GLU A 277 8.53 -6.38 21.66
CA GLU A 277 8.52 -7.82 21.92
C GLU A 277 8.08 -8.63 20.72
N ASP A 278 7.19 -8.09 19.88
CA ASP A 278 6.76 -8.75 18.65
C ASP A 278 7.98 -8.99 17.74
N TYR A 279 8.84 -7.97 17.58
CA TYR A 279 10.09 -8.10 16.82
C TYR A 279 11.08 -9.07 17.50
N LEU A 280 11.23 -9.02 18.82
CA LEU A 280 12.09 -9.99 19.51
C LEU A 280 11.56 -11.43 19.36
N SER A 281 10.25 -11.63 19.39
CA SER A 281 9.60 -12.94 19.22
C SER A 281 9.74 -13.48 17.79
N LYS A 282 9.86 -12.59 16.80
CA LYS A 282 10.22 -12.91 15.41
C LYS A 282 11.72 -13.16 15.23
N GLY A 283 12.53 -12.99 16.27
CA GLY A 283 13.95 -13.29 16.25
C GLY A 283 14.83 -12.18 15.70
N TYR A 284 14.38 -10.93 15.69
CA TYR A 284 15.28 -9.81 15.41
C TYR A 284 16.29 -9.65 16.54
N LEU A 285 17.55 -9.39 16.18
CA LEU A 285 18.61 -9.17 17.16
C LEU A 285 18.40 -7.83 17.89
N PRO A 286 18.45 -7.78 19.23
CA PRO A 286 18.29 -6.53 19.99
C PRO A 286 19.24 -5.42 19.52
N GLU A 287 20.50 -5.76 19.22
CA GLU A 287 21.54 -4.82 18.81
C GLU A 287 21.22 -4.21 17.44
N ALA A 288 20.69 -5.01 16.51
CA ALA A 288 20.29 -4.55 15.18
C ALA A 288 19.05 -3.65 15.25
N LEU A 289 18.04 -4.05 16.02
CA LEU A 289 16.83 -3.26 16.21
C LEU A 289 17.15 -1.92 16.88
N LEU A 290 18.06 -1.91 17.86
CA LEU A 290 18.50 -0.68 18.53
C LEU A 290 19.22 0.29 17.59
N ASN A 291 20.14 -0.21 16.76
CA ASN A 291 20.81 0.61 15.74
C ASN A 291 19.79 1.15 14.73
N PHE A 292 18.89 0.31 14.24
CA PHE A 292 17.87 0.74 13.28
C PHE A 292 17.03 1.87 13.86
N ILE A 293 16.51 1.69 15.08
CA ILE A 293 15.73 2.69 15.81
C ILE A 293 16.54 3.97 16.05
N ALA A 294 17.85 3.86 16.31
CA ALA A 294 18.70 5.02 16.49
C ALA A 294 18.70 5.94 15.26
N LEU A 295 18.73 5.35 14.06
CA LEU A 295 18.76 6.08 12.78
C LEU A 295 17.39 6.66 12.38
N LEU A 296 16.31 6.34 13.10
CA LEU A 296 14.97 6.85 12.82
C LEU A 296 14.81 8.30 13.31
N GLY A 297 15.27 9.23 12.47
CA GLY A 297 15.20 10.66 12.73
C GLY A 297 16.51 11.26 13.22
N TRP A 298 17.59 10.49 13.23
CA TRP A 298 18.95 10.96 13.52
C TRP A 298 19.94 10.38 12.51
N HIS A 299 20.92 11.18 12.11
CA HIS A 299 22.03 10.73 11.27
C HIS A 299 23.35 11.08 11.93
N ALA A 300 24.36 10.25 11.75
CA ALA A 300 25.70 10.54 12.23
C ALA A 300 26.40 11.58 11.34
N ALA A 301 27.62 11.97 11.71
CA ALA A 301 28.45 12.85 10.90
C ALA A 301 29.07 12.18 9.66
N ASN A 302 29.06 10.85 9.62
CA ASN A 302 29.65 10.01 8.58
C ASN A 302 28.57 9.12 7.94
N ASP A 303 28.86 8.59 6.75
CA ASP A 303 27.96 7.69 5.99
C ASP A 303 27.90 6.26 6.56
N LYS A 304 28.30 6.07 7.82
CA LYS A 304 28.26 4.78 8.50
C LYS A 304 26.82 4.56 9.00
N GLU A 305 26.26 3.38 8.75
CA GLU A 305 24.91 3.03 9.21
C GLU A 305 24.90 1.94 10.30
N ILE A 306 26.04 1.25 10.52
CA ILE A 306 26.15 0.14 11.47
C ILE A 306 26.95 0.57 12.70
N TYR A 307 26.35 0.60 13.88
CA TYR A 307 26.94 1.05 15.13
C TYR A 307 26.64 0.09 16.29
N SER A 308 27.63 -0.15 17.13
CA SER A 308 27.35 -0.68 18.48
C SER A 308 26.78 0.43 19.38
N LEU A 309 26.09 0.05 20.46
CA LEU A 309 25.57 1.01 21.45
C LEU A 309 26.69 1.95 21.97
N LYS A 310 27.85 1.41 22.32
CA LYS A 310 29.04 2.18 22.75
C LYS A 310 29.56 3.15 21.69
N GLN A 311 29.42 2.82 20.40
CA GLN A 311 29.78 3.74 19.33
C GLN A 311 28.74 4.87 19.23
N MET A 312 27.45 4.55 19.31
CA MET A 312 26.37 5.54 19.31
C MET A 312 26.51 6.53 20.48
N GLU A 313 26.84 6.05 21.68
CA GLU A 313 27.09 6.89 22.87
C GLU A 313 28.13 7.99 22.62
N LYS A 314 29.14 7.71 21.77
CA LYS A 314 30.21 8.66 21.46
C LYS A 314 29.84 9.66 20.36
N VAL A 315 28.98 9.29 19.42
CA VAL A 315 28.68 10.12 18.23
C VAL A 315 27.33 10.84 18.30
N PHE A 316 26.44 10.43 19.21
CA PHE A 316 25.10 10.99 19.31
C PHE A 316 25.10 12.50 19.59
N SER A 317 24.20 13.22 18.92
CA SER A 317 24.05 14.67 19.09
C SER A 317 22.65 15.11 18.73
N LEU A 318 22.03 15.92 19.60
CA LEU A 318 20.70 16.49 19.36
C LEU A 318 20.65 17.38 18.11
N LYS A 319 21.77 18.00 17.71
CA LYS A 319 21.84 18.88 16.54
C LYS A 319 21.60 18.15 15.22
N ARG A 320 21.74 16.81 15.19
CA ARG A 320 21.58 15.98 14.00
C ARG A 320 20.25 15.23 13.96
N ILE A 321 19.33 15.59 14.84
CA ILE A 321 17.95 15.11 14.79
C ILE A 321 17.24 15.86 13.66
N ASN A 322 16.63 15.13 12.72
CA ASN A 322 15.87 15.71 11.62
C ASN A 322 14.52 16.24 12.14
N LYS A 323 14.00 17.30 11.51
CA LYS A 323 12.67 17.85 11.77
C LYS A 323 11.55 17.03 11.09
N ALA A 324 11.87 16.34 10.00
CA ALA A 324 10.90 15.52 9.26
C ALA A 324 10.61 14.20 9.98
N GLY A 325 9.40 13.67 9.81
CA GLY A 325 9.02 12.34 10.29
C GLY A 325 9.91 11.25 9.69
N ALA A 326 10.26 10.25 10.49
CA ALA A 326 11.12 9.15 10.05
C ALA A 326 10.27 7.93 9.70
N VAL A 327 10.44 7.40 8.49
CA VAL A 327 9.70 6.22 8.02
C VAL A 327 10.29 4.95 8.63
N PHE A 328 9.45 4.15 9.28
CA PHE A 328 9.78 2.82 9.78
C PHE A 328 9.72 1.82 8.61
N ASP A 329 10.85 1.61 7.95
CA ASP A 329 10.97 0.68 6.82
C ASP A 329 11.46 -0.71 7.27
N ILE A 330 10.54 -1.69 7.24
CA ILE A 330 10.84 -3.09 7.58
C ILE A 330 11.91 -3.69 6.64
N LYS A 331 11.96 -3.29 5.35
CA LYS A 331 12.99 -3.80 4.42
C LYS A 331 14.38 -3.36 4.86
N LYS A 332 14.52 -2.10 5.31
CA LYS A 332 15.78 -1.58 5.87
C LYS A 332 16.14 -2.28 7.18
N LEU A 333 15.17 -2.53 8.06
CA LEU A 333 15.38 -3.31 9.28
C LEU A 333 15.86 -4.74 8.96
N ASN A 334 15.25 -5.44 8.00
CA ASN A 334 15.67 -6.78 7.57
C ASN A 334 17.09 -6.79 7.03
N TRP A 335 17.42 -5.84 6.15
CA TRP A 335 18.77 -5.71 5.62
C TRP A 335 19.81 -5.51 6.73
N MET A 336 19.55 -4.58 7.65
CA MET A 336 20.44 -4.29 8.79
C MET A 336 20.56 -5.50 9.71
N SER A 337 19.43 -6.12 10.08
CA SER A 337 19.44 -7.28 10.96
C SER A 337 20.17 -8.46 10.34
N GLY A 338 20.06 -8.69 9.03
CA GLY A 338 20.87 -9.66 8.32
C GLY A 338 22.37 -9.35 8.34
N LEU A 339 22.77 -8.07 8.32
CA LEU A 339 24.19 -7.71 8.46
C LEU A 339 24.73 -8.05 9.85
N TYR A 340 23.97 -7.79 10.90
CA TYR A 340 24.35 -8.18 12.26
C TYR A 340 24.43 -9.71 12.40
N ILE A 341 23.45 -10.44 11.86
CA ILE A 341 23.45 -11.91 11.89
C ILE A 341 24.71 -12.47 11.20
N ARG A 342 25.08 -11.94 10.03
CA ARG A 342 26.28 -12.38 9.30
C ARG A 342 27.60 -12.06 10.01
N GLN A 343 27.60 -11.13 10.98
CA GLN A 343 28.78 -10.80 11.78
C GLN A 343 28.90 -11.64 13.05
N LEU A 344 27.85 -12.38 13.44
CA LEU A 344 27.91 -13.27 14.59
C LEU A 344 28.81 -14.48 14.29
N ASP A 345 29.49 -14.96 15.33
CA ASP A 345 30.09 -16.29 15.28
C ASP A 345 28.99 -17.34 15.10
N VAL A 346 29.28 -18.39 14.32
CA VAL A 346 28.30 -19.44 14.00
C VAL A 346 27.77 -20.11 15.26
N LYS A 347 28.61 -20.29 16.31
CA LYS A 347 28.17 -20.90 17.57
C LYS A 347 27.25 -19.96 18.34
N ASP A 348 27.56 -18.67 18.42
CA ASP A 348 26.66 -17.68 19.05
C ASP A 348 25.32 -17.61 18.30
N PHE A 349 25.35 -17.57 16.97
CA PHE A 349 24.14 -17.60 16.15
C PHE A 349 23.33 -18.89 16.36
N ALA A 350 24.00 -20.04 16.45
CA ALA A 350 23.38 -21.32 16.75
C ALA A 350 22.72 -21.33 18.13
N GLU A 351 23.38 -20.86 19.19
CA GLU A 351 22.79 -20.77 20.53
C GLU A 351 21.54 -19.88 20.54
N ARG A 352 21.60 -18.71 19.87
CA ARG A 352 20.46 -17.80 19.78
C ARG A 352 19.29 -18.36 18.96
N ALA A 353 19.57 -19.21 17.97
CA ALA A 353 18.54 -19.86 17.15
C ALA A 353 17.90 -21.08 17.83
N LYS A 354 18.57 -21.75 18.78
CA LYS A 354 18.10 -22.98 19.44
C LYS A 354 16.64 -22.91 19.95
N PRO A 355 16.20 -21.83 20.64
CA PRO A 355 14.83 -21.74 21.15
C PRO A 355 13.76 -21.87 20.06
N PHE A 356 14.05 -21.40 18.83
CA PHE A 356 13.12 -21.48 17.70
C PHE A 356 13.01 -22.91 17.18
N PHE A 357 14.10 -23.68 17.18
CA PHE A 357 14.10 -25.09 16.78
C PHE A 357 13.36 -25.96 17.80
N VAL A 358 13.59 -25.73 19.09
CA VAL A 358 12.88 -26.42 20.18
C VAL A 358 11.38 -26.13 20.08
N LYS A 359 10.99 -24.87 19.89
CA LYS A 359 9.58 -24.47 19.71
C LYS A 359 8.94 -25.10 18.46
N ALA A 360 9.70 -25.28 17.39
CA ALA A 360 9.25 -25.91 16.15
C ALA A 360 9.22 -27.45 16.21
N GLY A 361 9.67 -28.06 17.32
CA GLY A 361 9.74 -29.52 17.47
C GLY A 361 10.78 -30.19 16.56
N ILE A 362 11.81 -29.46 16.14
CA ILE A 362 12.89 -29.99 15.29
C ILE A 362 13.97 -30.59 16.18
N ASP A 363 14.26 -31.88 15.99
CA ASP A 363 15.35 -32.57 16.69
C ASP A 363 16.73 -32.06 16.23
N ILE A 364 17.41 -31.37 17.14
CA ILE A 364 18.75 -30.81 16.97
C ILE A 364 19.81 -31.54 17.81
N SER A 365 19.55 -32.77 18.25
CA SER A 365 20.46 -33.57 19.08
C SER A 365 21.82 -33.85 18.42
N ASN A 366 21.87 -33.92 17.08
CA ASN A 366 23.12 -33.97 16.32
C ASN A 366 23.70 -32.55 16.16
N GLU A 367 24.62 -32.19 17.05
CA GLU A 367 25.24 -30.86 17.11
C GLU A 367 26.02 -30.51 15.83
N GLU A 368 26.77 -31.45 15.25
CA GLU A 368 27.53 -31.23 14.02
C GLU A 368 26.60 -30.85 12.85
N LYS A 369 25.52 -31.61 12.67
CA LYS A 369 24.50 -31.34 11.65
C LYS A 369 23.80 -30.01 11.91
N TYR A 370 23.46 -29.71 13.16
CA TYR A 370 22.82 -28.45 13.54
C TYR A 370 23.71 -27.26 13.18
N LEU A 371 24.99 -27.29 13.53
CA LEU A 371 25.94 -26.24 13.20
C LEU A 371 26.09 -26.04 11.68
N LYS A 372 26.17 -27.11 10.89
CA LYS A 372 26.24 -27.01 9.42
C LYS A 372 24.97 -26.39 8.81
N VAL A 373 23.79 -26.75 9.31
CA VAL A 373 22.51 -26.17 8.86
C VAL A 373 22.44 -24.67 9.21
N ILE A 374 22.82 -24.31 10.43
CA ILE A 374 22.81 -22.93 10.90
C ILE A 374 23.80 -22.07 10.10
N ALA A 375 25.01 -22.54 9.88
CA ALA A 375 26.00 -21.84 9.06
C ALA A 375 25.48 -21.57 7.63
N ASN A 376 24.78 -22.54 7.04
CA ASN A 376 24.16 -22.38 5.72
C ASN A 376 23.01 -21.35 5.70
N ALA A 377 22.22 -21.30 6.78
CA ALA A 377 21.12 -20.36 6.92
C ALA A 377 21.60 -18.93 7.20
N GLN A 378 22.67 -18.76 7.98
CA GLN A 378 23.19 -17.47 8.45
C GLN A 378 23.43 -16.46 7.32
N ALA A 379 23.89 -16.92 6.16
CA ALA A 379 24.15 -16.06 5.00
C ALA A 379 22.87 -15.49 4.36
N ARG A 380 21.70 -16.10 4.61
CA ARG A 380 20.47 -15.86 3.85
C ARG A 380 19.30 -15.32 4.68
N VAL A 381 19.38 -15.37 6.01
CA VAL A 381 18.31 -14.93 6.90
C VAL A 381 18.48 -13.49 7.38
N SER A 382 17.36 -12.85 7.69
CA SER A 382 17.29 -11.50 8.26
C SER A 382 16.87 -11.50 9.74
N ASN A 383 16.31 -12.60 10.24
CA ASN A 383 15.99 -12.82 11.66
C ASN A 383 16.17 -14.30 12.04
N LEU A 384 16.18 -14.60 13.34
CA LEU A 384 16.42 -15.95 13.85
C LEU A 384 15.28 -16.92 13.48
N SER A 385 14.03 -16.46 13.36
CA SER A 385 12.90 -17.36 13.06
C SER A 385 12.95 -17.92 11.63
N GLU A 386 13.46 -17.16 10.67
CA GLU A 386 13.64 -17.60 9.28
C GLU A 386 14.59 -18.80 9.15
N THR A 387 15.47 -19.03 10.13
CA THR A 387 16.35 -20.21 10.14
C THR A 387 15.57 -21.53 10.09
N ILE A 388 14.33 -21.54 10.61
CA ILE A 388 13.44 -22.70 10.58
C ILE A 388 13.03 -23.03 9.15
N ASP A 389 12.67 -22.03 8.35
CA ASP A 389 12.27 -22.26 6.95
C ASP A 389 13.43 -22.76 6.08
N HIS A 390 14.64 -22.30 6.38
CA HIS A 390 15.86 -22.79 5.74
C HIS A 390 16.32 -24.16 6.25
N SER A 391 15.89 -24.60 7.43
CA SER A 391 16.28 -25.88 8.03
C SER A 391 15.30 -27.02 7.74
N LYS A 392 14.00 -26.73 7.53
CA LYS A 392 12.94 -27.72 7.27
C LYS A 392 13.35 -28.78 6.25
N MET A 393 14.02 -28.37 5.16
CA MET A 393 14.43 -29.26 4.07
C MET A 393 15.51 -30.28 4.48
N PHE A 394 16.30 -30.02 5.53
CA PHE A 394 17.34 -30.92 6.02
C PHE A 394 16.85 -31.90 7.09
N TYR A 395 15.80 -31.54 7.83
CA TYR A 395 15.24 -32.36 8.91
C TYR A 395 14.01 -33.15 8.46
N GLY A 396 13.07 -32.54 7.74
CA GLY A 396 11.78 -33.13 7.38
C GLY A 396 11.76 -34.07 6.16
N LYS A 397 10.56 -34.61 5.90
CA LYS A 397 10.20 -35.25 4.63
C LYS A 397 10.06 -34.18 3.55
N LEU A 398 10.51 -34.47 2.33
CA LEU A 398 10.32 -33.58 1.19
C LEU A 398 8.92 -33.81 0.63
N ASN A 399 8.19 -32.71 0.42
CA ASN A 399 6.92 -32.72 -0.31
C ASN A 399 7.18 -32.09 -1.66
N PHE A 400 6.70 -32.74 -2.72
CA PHE A 400 6.85 -32.27 -4.09
C PHE A 400 5.48 -31.83 -4.61
N SER A 401 5.44 -30.67 -5.27
CA SER A 401 4.30 -30.29 -6.09
C SER A 401 4.14 -31.29 -7.25
N ASP A 402 2.99 -31.30 -7.92
CA ASP A 402 2.82 -32.19 -9.07
C ASP A 402 3.75 -31.81 -10.23
N ASP A 403 4.04 -30.52 -10.42
CA ASP A 403 5.08 -30.04 -11.36
C ASP A 403 6.47 -30.58 -11.02
N ASP A 404 6.82 -30.56 -9.73
CA ASP A 404 8.10 -31.11 -9.27
C ASP A 404 8.16 -32.61 -9.50
N LYS A 405 7.06 -33.34 -9.27
CA LYS A 405 7.00 -34.79 -9.55
C LYS A 405 7.18 -35.10 -11.02
N ILE A 406 6.68 -34.26 -11.94
CA ILE A 406 6.89 -34.42 -13.39
C ILE A 406 8.39 -34.35 -13.71
N ILE A 407 9.07 -33.29 -13.26
CA ILE A 407 10.51 -33.10 -13.50
C ILE A 407 11.32 -34.25 -12.87
N LEU A 408 10.97 -34.64 -11.65
CA LEU A 408 11.61 -35.78 -10.98
C LEU A 408 11.40 -37.10 -11.74
N ALA A 409 10.27 -37.26 -12.45
CA ALA A 409 9.92 -38.47 -13.18
C ALA A 409 10.43 -38.51 -14.64
N GLU A 410 11.04 -37.42 -15.14
CA GLU A 410 11.63 -37.38 -16.48
C GLU A 410 12.73 -38.44 -16.69
N GLU A 411 12.85 -38.94 -17.91
CA GLU A 411 13.80 -40.01 -18.25
C GLU A 411 15.26 -39.63 -17.92
N ASN A 412 15.65 -38.38 -18.22
CA ASN A 412 16.99 -37.88 -17.91
C ASN A 412 17.21 -37.75 -16.39
N SER A 413 16.23 -37.24 -15.64
CA SER A 413 16.26 -37.20 -14.17
C SER A 413 16.47 -38.60 -13.56
N GLN A 414 15.76 -39.61 -14.06
CA GLN A 414 15.86 -40.99 -13.61
C GLN A 414 17.23 -41.63 -13.92
N LYS A 415 17.82 -41.30 -15.08
CA LYS A 415 19.19 -41.70 -15.45
C LYS A 415 20.22 -41.05 -14.52
N ILE A 416 20.08 -39.76 -14.20
CA ILE A 416 20.94 -39.04 -13.25
C ILE A 416 20.90 -39.73 -11.88
N TYR A 417 19.71 -39.98 -11.32
CA TYR A 417 19.59 -40.61 -10.00
C TYR A 417 20.21 -42.01 -9.96
N SER A 418 20.01 -42.81 -11.02
CA SER A 418 20.59 -44.15 -11.12
C SER A 418 22.12 -44.10 -11.16
N TYR A 419 22.68 -43.16 -11.92
CA TYR A 419 24.12 -42.95 -11.99
C TYR A 419 24.71 -42.51 -10.64
N TRP A 420 24.05 -41.56 -9.97
CA TRP A 420 24.49 -41.03 -8.68
C TRP A 420 24.38 -42.07 -7.57
N ILE A 421 23.28 -42.84 -7.47
CA ILE A 421 23.13 -43.91 -6.48
C ILE A 421 24.25 -44.95 -6.63
N LYS A 422 24.59 -45.35 -7.86
CA LYS A 422 25.65 -46.33 -8.14
C LYS A 422 27.04 -45.83 -7.73
N HIS A 423 27.33 -44.55 -7.96
CA HIS A 423 28.66 -43.99 -7.69
C HIS A 423 28.84 -43.58 -6.23
N LEU A 424 27.82 -43.00 -5.61
CA LEU A 424 27.83 -42.70 -4.19
C LEU A 424 28.00 -44.00 -3.37
N ALA A 425 27.33 -45.09 -3.74
CA ALA A 425 27.44 -46.35 -2.99
C ALA A 425 28.85 -46.97 -2.94
N LYS A 426 29.81 -46.57 -3.80
CA LYS A 426 31.15 -47.17 -3.89
C LYS A 426 32.14 -46.70 -2.82
N GLN A 427 31.85 -45.62 -2.11
CA GLN A 427 32.71 -45.04 -1.08
C GLN A 427 31.87 -44.67 0.14
N ASP A 428 32.50 -44.71 1.32
CA ASP A 428 31.81 -44.46 2.58
C ASP A 428 31.78 -42.96 2.95
N ASN A 429 32.78 -42.18 2.51
CA ASN A 429 32.85 -40.73 2.68
C ASN A 429 33.16 -40.04 1.35
N TRP A 430 32.68 -38.80 1.18
CA TRP A 430 32.99 -37.97 0.01
C TRP A 430 33.35 -36.55 0.45
N SER A 431 34.39 -35.99 -0.13
CA SER A 431 34.70 -34.57 -0.03
C SER A 431 33.82 -33.76 -0.99
N ALA A 432 33.77 -32.43 -0.78
CA ALA A 432 33.11 -31.53 -1.73
C ALA A 432 33.72 -31.62 -3.15
N GLU A 433 35.00 -31.96 -3.26
CA GLU A 433 35.70 -32.15 -4.54
C GLU A 433 35.28 -33.44 -5.24
N ASP A 434 35.05 -34.52 -4.48
CA ASP A 434 34.54 -35.79 -5.02
C ASP A 434 33.14 -35.62 -5.62
N ILE A 435 32.27 -34.85 -4.96
CA ILE A 435 30.92 -34.53 -5.47
C ILE A 435 31.02 -33.67 -6.73
N LYS A 436 31.87 -32.64 -6.76
CA LYS A 436 32.11 -31.83 -7.97
C LYS A 436 32.70 -32.64 -9.12
N LEU A 437 33.54 -33.64 -8.83
CA LEU A 437 34.02 -34.57 -9.84
C LEU A 437 32.89 -35.46 -10.37
N LEU A 438 32.00 -35.93 -9.50
CA LEU A 438 30.82 -36.71 -9.90
C LEU A 438 29.86 -35.90 -10.78
N GLU A 439 29.64 -34.62 -10.46
CA GLU A 439 28.86 -33.70 -11.31
C GLU A 439 29.41 -33.63 -12.74
N ARG A 440 30.71 -33.35 -12.88
CA ARG A 440 31.39 -33.28 -14.19
C ARG A 440 31.27 -34.59 -14.97
N LYS A 441 31.57 -35.72 -14.32
CA LYS A 441 31.46 -37.05 -14.95
C LYS A 441 30.02 -37.38 -15.36
N THR A 442 29.01 -36.89 -14.63
CA THR A 442 27.60 -37.11 -14.98
C THR A 442 27.21 -36.35 -16.23
N ILE A 443 27.64 -35.08 -16.35
CA ILE A 443 27.45 -34.24 -17.54
C ILE A 443 28.08 -34.92 -18.76
N GLU A 444 29.34 -35.35 -18.64
CA GLU A 444 30.08 -36.02 -19.72
C GLU A 444 29.43 -37.35 -20.14
N TYR A 445 29.03 -38.19 -19.17
CA TYR A 445 28.49 -39.52 -19.45
C TYR A 445 27.07 -39.49 -20.04
N LEU A 446 26.23 -38.55 -19.62
CA LEU A 446 24.82 -38.46 -20.05
C LEU A 446 24.59 -37.42 -21.16
N GLY A 447 25.59 -36.64 -21.56
CA GLY A 447 25.47 -35.61 -22.58
C GLY A 447 24.54 -34.45 -22.20
N LEU A 448 24.46 -34.13 -20.91
CA LEU A 448 23.56 -33.11 -20.36
C LEU A 448 24.23 -31.74 -20.26
N ASN A 449 23.46 -30.67 -20.22
CA ASN A 449 23.94 -29.36 -19.80
C ASN A 449 23.84 -29.19 -18.26
N GLY A 450 24.48 -28.14 -17.72
CA GLY A 450 24.51 -27.91 -16.27
C GLY A 450 23.12 -27.77 -15.63
N LYS A 451 22.16 -27.10 -16.28
CA LYS A 451 20.80 -26.91 -15.72
C LYS A 451 20.06 -28.25 -15.61
N GLU A 452 20.19 -29.10 -16.63
CA GLU A 452 19.60 -30.44 -16.68
C GLU A 452 20.14 -31.38 -15.59
N LEU A 453 21.37 -31.16 -15.10
CA LEU A 453 21.91 -31.88 -13.95
C LEU A 453 21.40 -31.28 -12.62
N TYR A 454 21.59 -29.97 -12.44
CA TYR A 454 21.46 -29.32 -11.13
C TYR A 454 20.01 -29.22 -10.65
N PHE A 455 19.06 -28.93 -11.54
CA PHE A 455 17.66 -28.76 -11.19
C PHE A 455 17.03 -30.04 -10.61
N PRO A 456 17.09 -31.19 -11.29
CA PRO A 456 16.49 -32.42 -10.76
C PRO A 456 17.21 -32.96 -9.52
N LEU A 457 18.53 -32.79 -9.40
CA LEU A 457 19.28 -33.20 -8.19
C LEU A 457 18.95 -32.33 -6.99
N ARG A 458 18.90 -31.01 -7.17
CA ARG A 458 18.55 -30.10 -6.07
C ARG A 458 17.12 -30.33 -5.63
N LEU A 459 16.20 -30.55 -6.56
CA LEU A 459 14.83 -30.89 -6.24
C LEU A 459 14.76 -32.21 -5.46
N ALA A 460 15.43 -33.27 -5.93
CA ALA A 460 15.42 -34.57 -5.25
C ALA A 460 16.04 -34.55 -3.85
N LEU A 461 17.12 -33.77 -3.66
CA LEU A 461 17.87 -33.75 -2.42
C LEU A 461 17.39 -32.68 -1.44
N PHE A 462 16.90 -31.53 -1.91
CA PHE A 462 16.57 -30.37 -1.10
C PHE A 462 15.09 -29.95 -1.18
N GLY A 463 14.33 -30.46 -2.16
CA GLY A 463 12.89 -30.16 -2.29
C GLY A 463 12.56 -28.81 -2.91
N LYS A 464 13.56 -28.04 -3.35
CA LYS A 464 13.39 -26.76 -4.04
C LYS A 464 14.36 -26.65 -5.22
N ARG A 465 13.96 -25.89 -6.25
CA ARG A 465 14.79 -25.61 -7.44
C ARG A 465 15.92 -24.60 -7.15
N ASP A 466 15.72 -23.75 -6.16
CA ASP A 466 16.72 -22.81 -5.64
C ASP A 466 17.12 -23.19 -4.22
N GLY A 467 18.42 -23.10 -3.93
CA GLY A 467 18.98 -23.56 -2.65
C GLY A 467 20.50 -23.57 -2.67
N PRO A 468 21.12 -24.18 -1.64
CA PRO A 468 22.57 -24.37 -1.60
C PRO A 468 23.08 -25.19 -2.78
N ASP A 469 24.41 -25.18 -2.98
CA ASP A 469 25.02 -26.08 -3.95
C ASP A 469 24.89 -27.55 -3.52
N ILE A 470 24.99 -28.47 -4.49
CA ILE A 470 24.80 -29.90 -4.25
C ILE A 470 25.83 -30.45 -3.24
N PRO A 471 27.12 -30.07 -3.27
CA PRO A 471 28.08 -30.50 -2.24
C PRO A 471 27.65 -30.12 -0.82
N THR A 472 27.19 -28.88 -0.59
CA THR A 472 26.72 -28.45 0.74
C THR A 472 25.48 -29.23 1.17
N ILE A 473 24.55 -29.51 0.25
CA ILE A 473 23.35 -30.29 0.56
C ILE A 473 23.72 -31.70 1.01
N ILE A 474 24.66 -32.36 0.31
CA ILE A 474 25.08 -33.73 0.62
C ILE A 474 25.87 -33.79 1.94
N ASP A 475 26.76 -32.82 2.20
CA ASP A 475 27.50 -32.73 3.46
C ASP A 475 26.56 -32.60 4.68
N ILE A 476 25.50 -31.79 4.56
CA ILE A 476 24.51 -31.61 5.63
C ILE A 476 23.59 -32.85 5.80
N LEU A 477 23.21 -33.50 4.70
CA LEU A 477 22.31 -34.66 4.74
C LEU A 477 23.02 -35.94 5.18
N GLY A 478 24.30 -36.07 4.86
CA GLY A 478 25.06 -37.29 4.99
C GLY A 478 24.68 -38.35 3.95
N ARG A 479 25.47 -39.43 3.92
CA ARG A 479 25.38 -40.54 2.94
C ARG A 479 24.02 -41.20 2.89
N ASP A 480 23.57 -41.73 4.01
CA ASP A 480 22.38 -42.58 4.05
C ASP A 480 21.13 -41.81 3.66
N LYS A 481 20.99 -40.56 4.13
CA LYS A 481 19.83 -39.71 3.81
C LYS A 481 19.85 -39.26 2.35
N THR A 482 21.02 -38.94 1.79
CA THR A 482 21.20 -38.60 0.37
C THR A 482 20.76 -39.77 -0.52
N ILE A 483 21.29 -40.97 -0.29
CA ILE A 483 20.94 -42.16 -1.06
C ILE A 483 19.45 -42.50 -0.89
N LYS A 484 18.90 -42.39 0.33
CA LYS A 484 17.47 -42.65 0.60
C LYS A 484 16.56 -41.70 -0.18
N ARG A 485 16.90 -40.41 -0.26
CA ARG A 485 16.14 -39.41 -1.03
C ARG A 485 16.19 -39.69 -2.53
N LEU A 486 17.37 -39.99 -3.08
CA LEU A 486 17.50 -40.35 -4.50
C LEU A 486 16.76 -41.65 -4.86
N LYS A 487 16.78 -42.65 -3.97
CA LYS A 487 16.02 -43.89 -4.16
C LYS A 487 14.50 -43.65 -4.15
N PHE A 488 14.01 -42.77 -3.28
CA PHE A 488 12.60 -42.39 -3.22
C PHE A 488 12.14 -41.64 -4.47
N THR A 489 12.92 -40.68 -4.97
CA THR A 489 12.55 -39.98 -6.21
C THR A 489 12.57 -40.90 -7.44
N ARG A 490 13.36 -41.98 -7.39
CA ARG A 490 13.35 -43.03 -8.43
C ARG A 490 12.07 -43.86 -8.49
N THR A 491 11.23 -43.83 -7.45
CA THR A 491 9.96 -44.58 -7.46
C THR A 491 8.79 -43.80 -8.08
N LEU A 492 8.98 -42.52 -8.43
CA LEU A 492 7.96 -41.69 -9.07
C LEU A 492 7.84 -42.03 -10.57
N LYS A 493 6.61 -42.28 -11.05
CA LYS A 493 6.34 -42.60 -12.46
C LYS A 493 5.60 -41.46 -13.15
N ALA A 494 6.04 -41.08 -14.35
CA ALA A 494 5.45 -39.99 -15.14
C ALA A 494 3.98 -40.22 -15.50
N SER A 495 3.56 -41.48 -15.68
CA SER A 495 2.18 -41.85 -16.08
C SER A 495 1.10 -41.60 -15.01
N GLN A 496 1.47 -41.25 -13.77
CA GLN A 496 0.51 -40.99 -12.68
C GLN A 496 0.10 -39.52 -12.55
N TYR A 497 0.80 -38.57 -13.18
CA TYR A 497 0.62 -37.13 -12.93
C TYR A 497 0.18 -36.34 -14.17
N SER A 498 -0.12 -37.02 -15.27
CA SER A 498 -0.63 -36.43 -16.50
C SER A 498 -2.16 -36.27 -16.45
N LYS A 499 -2.69 -35.38 -15.59
CA LYS A 499 -4.04 -34.84 -15.78
C LYS A 499 -4.08 -33.39 -15.31
N ASN A 500 -4.30 -32.50 -16.28
CA ASN A 500 -4.66 -31.09 -16.22
C ASN A 500 -4.80 -30.50 -14.82
N PHE A 501 -4.04 -29.46 -14.45
CA PHE A 501 -4.58 -28.30 -13.72
C PHE A 501 -3.63 -27.09 -13.75
N SER A 502 -4.24 -25.90 -13.77
CA SER A 502 -3.62 -24.58 -13.86
C SER A 502 -3.03 -24.08 -12.53
N SER A 503 -1.93 -23.35 -12.61
CA SER A 503 -1.30 -22.61 -11.51
C SER A 503 -2.11 -21.37 -11.09
N HIS A 504 -2.85 -21.41 -9.98
CA HIS A 504 -3.42 -20.19 -9.39
C HIS A 504 -3.16 -20.13 -7.88
N SER A 505 -2.88 -18.91 -7.39
CA SER A 505 -2.68 -18.61 -5.96
C SER A 505 -4.01 -18.68 -5.21
N SER A 506 -4.12 -19.48 -4.14
CA SER A 506 -5.34 -19.51 -3.33
C SER A 506 -5.54 -18.19 -2.56
N ASP A 507 -6.80 -17.76 -2.48
CA ASP A 507 -7.26 -16.63 -1.68
C ASP A 507 -8.52 -17.02 -0.90
N PHE A 508 -8.92 -16.18 0.05
CA PHE A 508 -9.99 -16.51 0.99
C PHE A 508 -11.35 -16.80 0.33
N ILE A 509 -11.64 -16.28 -0.88
CA ILE A 509 -12.90 -16.58 -1.58
C ILE A 509 -12.82 -17.98 -2.16
N ARG A 510 -11.70 -18.32 -2.79
CA ARG A 510 -11.44 -19.67 -3.32
C ARG A 510 -11.42 -20.70 -2.19
N ASP A 511 -10.85 -20.37 -1.05
CA ASP A 511 -10.86 -21.24 0.14
C ASP A 511 -12.30 -21.50 0.64
N ILE A 512 -13.19 -20.48 0.63
CA ILE A 512 -14.61 -20.64 0.97
C ILE A 512 -15.32 -21.54 -0.05
N ILE A 513 -15.07 -21.34 -1.35
CA ILE A 513 -15.68 -22.16 -2.41
C ILE A 513 -15.22 -23.62 -2.29
N GLU A 514 -13.93 -23.84 -2.05
CA GLU A 514 -13.38 -25.19 -1.85
C GLU A 514 -14.02 -25.89 -0.64
N GLU A 515 -14.24 -25.16 0.46
CA GLU A 515 -14.93 -25.69 1.64
C GLU A 515 -16.42 -25.97 1.37
N ASP A 516 -17.12 -25.09 0.64
CA ASP A 516 -18.52 -25.27 0.27
C ASP A 516 -18.71 -26.44 -0.72
N LEU A 517 -17.74 -26.66 -1.62
CA LEU A 517 -17.68 -27.84 -2.49
C LEU A 517 -17.40 -29.11 -1.68
N ARG A 518 -16.46 -29.06 -0.73
CA ARG A 518 -16.10 -30.19 0.14
C ARG A 518 -17.27 -30.61 1.03
N THR A 519 -18.01 -29.65 1.57
CA THR A 519 -19.21 -29.88 2.40
C THR A 519 -20.47 -30.12 1.56
N ASN A 520 -20.36 -30.01 0.23
CA ASN A 520 -21.45 -30.16 -0.72
C ASN A 520 -22.65 -29.23 -0.46
N LYS A 521 -22.41 -28.04 0.08
CA LYS A 521 -23.44 -27.07 0.50
C LYS A 521 -24.40 -26.70 -0.63
N TYR A 522 -23.89 -26.54 -1.85
CA TYR A 522 -24.68 -26.18 -3.04
C TYR A 522 -24.82 -27.31 -4.07
N GLY A 523 -24.61 -28.57 -3.66
CA GLY A 523 -24.68 -29.72 -4.57
C GLY A 523 -23.55 -29.74 -5.59
N GLY A 524 -22.34 -29.31 -5.20
CA GLY A 524 -21.16 -29.26 -6.06
C GLY A 524 -21.16 -28.13 -7.11
N ARG A 525 -22.12 -27.19 -7.04
CA ARG A 525 -22.24 -26.08 -7.99
C ARG A 525 -21.47 -24.83 -7.55
N VAL A 526 -20.85 -24.16 -8.53
CA VAL A 526 -20.29 -22.80 -8.38
C VAL A 526 -21.02 -21.90 -9.38
N HIS A 527 -21.68 -20.85 -8.89
CA HIS A 527 -22.46 -19.93 -9.70
C HIS A 527 -22.29 -18.52 -9.16
N THR A 528 -21.66 -17.65 -9.94
CA THR A 528 -21.37 -16.25 -9.63
C THR A 528 -22.13 -15.31 -10.58
N ARG A 529 -22.00 -14.00 -10.37
CA ARG A 529 -22.56 -12.99 -11.28
C ARG A 529 -21.77 -11.69 -11.25
N PHE A 530 -21.71 -11.00 -12.38
CA PHE A 530 -21.29 -9.61 -12.47
C PHE A 530 -22.53 -8.72 -12.68
N PRO A 531 -22.95 -7.93 -11.66
CA PRO A 531 -24.20 -7.16 -11.73
C PRO A 531 -23.99 -5.63 -11.86
N PRO A 532 -23.48 -5.09 -13.00
CA PRO A 532 -23.28 -3.65 -13.14
C PRO A 532 -24.58 -2.86 -13.31
N GLU A 533 -24.66 -1.68 -12.71
CA GLU A 533 -25.68 -0.67 -13.06
C GLU A 533 -25.36 -0.04 -14.42
N PRO A 534 -26.29 0.00 -15.38
CA PRO A 534 -26.06 0.56 -16.72
C PRO A 534 -26.17 2.10 -16.76
N ASN A 535 -25.42 2.78 -15.88
CA ASN A 535 -25.45 4.25 -15.74
C ASN A 535 -24.09 4.93 -15.99
N GLY A 536 -23.15 4.20 -16.57
CA GLY A 536 -21.82 4.70 -16.91
C GLY A 536 -20.89 3.60 -17.41
N TYR A 537 -19.81 4.02 -18.07
CA TYR A 537 -18.77 3.14 -18.59
C TYR A 537 -18.05 2.36 -17.47
N LEU A 538 -17.60 1.14 -17.81
CA LEU A 538 -16.73 0.38 -16.93
C LEU A 538 -15.35 1.04 -16.85
N HIS A 539 -14.72 0.92 -15.69
CA HIS A 539 -13.36 1.35 -15.42
C HIS A 539 -12.52 0.21 -14.86
N ILE A 540 -11.21 0.38 -14.79
CA ILE A 540 -10.25 -0.64 -14.34
C ILE A 540 -10.58 -1.26 -12.98
N GLY A 541 -11.21 -0.50 -12.08
CA GLY A 541 -11.77 -1.04 -10.83
C GLY A 541 -12.77 -2.19 -11.04
N HIS A 542 -13.62 -2.12 -12.07
CA HIS A 542 -14.56 -3.18 -12.43
C HIS A 542 -13.84 -4.41 -13.01
N SER A 543 -12.70 -4.24 -13.70
CA SER A 543 -11.92 -5.38 -14.22
C SER A 543 -11.54 -6.36 -13.12
N LYS A 544 -11.26 -5.90 -11.90
CA LYS A 544 -11.03 -6.80 -10.74
C LYS A 544 -12.26 -7.67 -10.43
N SER A 545 -13.44 -7.08 -10.42
CA SER A 545 -14.69 -7.80 -10.14
C SER A 545 -15.06 -8.76 -11.28
N ILE A 546 -14.84 -8.35 -12.53
CA ILE A 546 -15.07 -9.18 -13.72
C ILE A 546 -14.13 -10.38 -13.70
N CYS A 547 -12.81 -10.16 -13.58
CA CYS A 547 -11.82 -11.24 -13.54
C CYS A 547 -12.08 -12.19 -12.37
N LEU A 548 -12.57 -11.69 -11.23
CA LEU A 548 -12.91 -12.53 -10.09
C LEU A 548 -14.16 -13.39 -10.36
N ASN A 549 -15.29 -12.78 -10.76
CA ASN A 549 -16.54 -13.52 -10.92
C ASN A 549 -16.49 -14.51 -12.08
N PHE A 550 -16.03 -14.07 -13.25
CA PHE A 550 -15.91 -14.94 -14.42
C PHE A 550 -14.74 -15.91 -14.27
N GLY A 551 -13.60 -15.49 -13.72
CA GLY A 551 -12.46 -16.38 -13.48
C GLY A 551 -12.80 -17.52 -12.54
N ILE A 552 -13.53 -17.27 -11.44
CA ILE A 552 -14.03 -18.34 -10.57
C ILE A 552 -14.93 -19.31 -11.37
N ALA A 553 -15.85 -18.81 -12.20
CA ALA A 553 -16.71 -19.70 -12.97
C ALA A 553 -15.93 -20.57 -13.97
N GLU A 554 -14.87 -20.04 -14.60
CA GLU A 554 -13.99 -20.79 -15.52
C GLU A 554 -13.10 -21.82 -14.80
N GLU A 555 -12.68 -21.53 -13.57
CA GLU A 555 -11.79 -22.38 -12.77
C GLU A 555 -12.46 -23.68 -12.31
N TYR A 556 -13.75 -23.64 -12.00
CA TYR A 556 -14.48 -24.79 -11.48
C TYR A 556 -15.28 -25.48 -12.59
N LYS A 557 -15.19 -26.82 -12.64
CA LYS A 557 -15.88 -27.61 -13.66
C LYS A 557 -17.40 -27.42 -13.56
N GLY A 558 -18.01 -26.91 -14.63
CA GLY A 558 -19.44 -26.61 -14.68
C GLY A 558 -19.82 -25.34 -13.91
N GLY A 559 -18.85 -24.50 -13.57
CA GLY A 559 -19.08 -23.18 -13.00
C GLY A 559 -19.81 -22.26 -13.98
N LEU A 560 -20.70 -21.42 -13.46
CA LEU A 560 -21.49 -20.47 -14.25
C LEU A 560 -21.27 -19.05 -13.73
N CYS A 561 -21.21 -18.08 -14.65
CA CYS A 561 -21.25 -16.66 -14.30
C CYS A 561 -22.37 -15.99 -15.10
N ASN A 562 -23.23 -15.24 -14.41
CA ASN A 562 -24.27 -14.42 -15.05
C ASN A 562 -23.75 -13.01 -15.32
N LEU A 563 -24.14 -12.41 -16.44
CA LEU A 563 -24.12 -10.96 -16.61
C LEU A 563 -25.53 -10.43 -16.31
N ARG A 564 -25.66 -9.64 -15.25
CA ARG A 564 -26.93 -9.02 -14.88
C ARG A 564 -26.85 -7.51 -14.94
N PHE A 565 -27.72 -6.86 -15.67
CA PHE A 565 -27.88 -5.41 -15.50
C PHE A 565 -28.77 -5.13 -14.31
N ASP A 566 -28.27 -4.39 -13.32
CA ASP A 566 -29.06 -3.92 -12.17
C ASP A 566 -29.81 -2.64 -12.58
N ASP A 567 -30.78 -2.82 -13.46
CA ASP A 567 -31.59 -1.77 -14.09
C ASP A 567 -32.84 -1.45 -13.28
N THR A 568 -32.65 -1.06 -12.01
CA THR A 568 -33.76 -0.77 -11.09
C THR A 568 -34.15 0.72 -11.11
N ASN A 569 -33.40 1.59 -11.78
CA ASN A 569 -33.56 3.02 -11.73
C ASN A 569 -33.87 3.64 -13.11
N PRO A 570 -35.15 3.94 -13.41
CA PRO A 570 -35.60 4.30 -14.76
C PRO A 570 -34.96 5.57 -15.35
N THR A 571 -34.38 6.45 -14.53
CA THR A 571 -33.91 7.78 -14.99
C THR A 571 -32.42 7.89 -15.28
N LYS A 572 -31.63 6.86 -14.97
CA LYS A 572 -30.15 6.95 -15.06
C LYS A 572 -29.55 5.98 -16.06
N GLU A 573 -30.38 5.23 -16.75
CA GLU A 573 -29.98 4.05 -17.49
C GLU A 573 -30.13 4.31 -18.99
N ASP A 574 -29.09 4.01 -19.74
CA ASP A 574 -29.01 4.25 -21.18
C ASP A 574 -28.57 2.96 -21.89
N VAL A 575 -29.16 2.72 -23.07
CA VAL A 575 -28.81 1.59 -23.95
C VAL A 575 -27.34 1.67 -24.36
N GLU A 576 -26.78 2.87 -24.49
CA GLU A 576 -25.35 3.08 -24.77
C GLU A 576 -24.45 2.35 -23.75
N TYR A 577 -24.74 2.49 -22.45
CA TYR A 577 -23.94 1.88 -21.39
C TYR A 577 -24.09 0.36 -21.37
N VAL A 578 -25.28 -0.16 -21.65
CA VAL A 578 -25.54 -1.60 -21.78
C VAL A 578 -24.63 -2.22 -22.84
N GLU A 579 -24.59 -1.62 -24.03
CA GLU A 579 -23.77 -2.14 -25.13
C GLU A 579 -22.27 -1.95 -24.88
N SER A 580 -21.85 -0.84 -24.28
CA SER A 580 -20.45 -0.65 -23.89
C SER A 580 -19.99 -1.67 -22.84
N ILE A 581 -20.81 -1.96 -21.83
CA ILE A 581 -20.49 -2.94 -20.77
C ILE A 581 -20.30 -4.33 -21.39
N LYS A 582 -21.21 -4.74 -22.28
CA LYS A 582 -21.10 -6.01 -23.02
C LYS A 582 -19.81 -6.08 -23.84
N ALA A 583 -19.51 -5.00 -24.58
CA ALA A 583 -18.31 -4.93 -25.40
C ALA A 583 -17.02 -4.99 -24.57
N ASP A 584 -16.99 -4.35 -23.41
CA ASP A 584 -15.83 -4.33 -22.52
C ASP A 584 -15.57 -5.69 -21.85
N ILE A 585 -16.62 -6.40 -21.42
CA ILE A 585 -16.51 -7.75 -20.84
C ILE A 585 -15.99 -8.74 -21.89
N ARG A 586 -16.58 -8.73 -23.10
CA ARG A 586 -16.11 -9.56 -24.22
C ARG A 586 -14.69 -9.23 -24.63
N TRP A 587 -14.34 -7.94 -24.62
CA TRP A 587 -12.97 -7.52 -24.92
C TRP A 587 -11.96 -8.02 -23.89
N LEU A 588 -12.33 -8.07 -22.60
CA LEU A 588 -11.52 -8.72 -21.55
C LEU A 588 -11.40 -10.24 -21.71
N GLY A 589 -12.13 -10.82 -22.67
CA GLY A 589 -12.08 -12.23 -23.04
C GLY A 589 -12.95 -13.13 -22.17
N PHE A 590 -13.98 -12.57 -21.53
CA PHE A 590 -15.01 -13.33 -20.82
C PHE A 590 -16.32 -13.31 -21.61
N ASP A 591 -17.10 -14.38 -21.48
CA ASP A 591 -18.43 -14.47 -22.05
C ASP A 591 -19.41 -15.02 -21.01
N TRP A 592 -20.69 -14.67 -21.15
CA TRP A 592 -21.76 -15.10 -20.26
C TRP A 592 -22.69 -16.13 -20.93
N ASP A 593 -22.32 -16.62 -22.12
CA ASP A 593 -23.12 -17.48 -22.98
C ASP A 593 -24.55 -16.90 -23.16
N ASP A 594 -25.56 -17.68 -22.81
CA ASP A 594 -26.98 -17.35 -22.84
C ASP A 594 -27.50 -16.70 -21.53
N ARG A 595 -26.63 -16.42 -20.56
CA ARG A 595 -26.97 -15.97 -19.19
C ARG A 595 -26.91 -14.45 -19.03
N LEU A 596 -27.56 -13.75 -19.94
CA LEU A 596 -27.79 -12.30 -19.84
C LEU A 596 -29.14 -12.03 -19.16
N PHE A 597 -29.10 -11.34 -18.02
CA PHE A 597 -30.29 -11.03 -17.22
C PHE A 597 -30.44 -9.53 -16.96
N TYR A 598 -31.66 -9.12 -16.68
CA TYR A 598 -32.00 -7.76 -16.24
C TYR A 598 -32.80 -7.86 -14.94
N ALA A 599 -32.47 -7.02 -13.95
CA ALA A 599 -33.23 -6.95 -12.70
C ALA A 599 -34.70 -6.56 -12.96
N SER A 600 -34.95 -5.77 -14.02
CA SER A 600 -36.29 -5.39 -14.47
C SER A 600 -37.14 -6.56 -14.96
N ASP A 601 -36.53 -7.65 -15.43
CA ASP A 601 -37.27 -8.87 -15.80
C ASP A 601 -37.92 -9.51 -14.57
N TYR A 602 -37.44 -9.20 -13.35
CA TYR A 602 -37.95 -9.73 -12.09
C TYR A 602 -38.95 -8.81 -11.38
N PHE A 603 -39.30 -7.62 -11.91
CA PHE A 603 -40.16 -6.67 -11.20
C PHE A 603 -41.49 -7.25 -10.73
N GLU A 604 -42.14 -8.09 -11.52
CA GLU A 604 -43.38 -8.75 -11.08
C GLU A 604 -43.11 -9.69 -9.89
N GLN A 605 -42.07 -10.51 -9.97
CA GLN A 605 -41.72 -11.44 -8.89
C GLN A 605 -41.29 -10.70 -7.62
N LEU A 606 -40.53 -9.60 -7.74
CA LEU A 606 -40.16 -8.72 -6.64
C LEU A 606 -41.39 -8.07 -6.00
N TYR A 607 -42.39 -7.68 -6.80
CA TYR A 607 -43.67 -7.18 -6.29
C TYR A 607 -44.41 -8.25 -5.47
N GLN A 608 -44.46 -9.50 -5.97
CA GLN A 608 -45.09 -10.60 -5.22
C GLN A 608 -44.36 -10.90 -3.90
N TYR A 609 -43.02 -10.83 -3.87
CA TYR A 609 -42.27 -10.95 -2.62
C TYR A 609 -42.56 -9.80 -1.65
N ALA A 610 -42.72 -8.57 -2.14
CA ALA A 610 -43.14 -7.45 -1.29
C ALA A 610 -44.55 -7.67 -0.70
N VAL A 611 -45.50 -8.18 -1.50
CA VAL A 611 -46.83 -8.58 -1.03
C VAL A 611 -46.74 -9.68 0.04
N GLN A 612 -45.87 -10.68 -0.15
CA GLN A 612 -45.63 -11.73 0.85
C GLN A 612 -45.11 -11.14 2.17
N LEU A 613 -44.12 -10.23 2.12
CA LEU A 613 -43.61 -9.53 3.32
C LEU A 613 -44.70 -8.75 4.05
N ILE A 614 -45.62 -8.11 3.32
CA ILE A 614 -46.78 -7.42 3.92
C ILE A 614 -47.69 -8.44 4.62
N LYS A 615 -48.01 -9.55 3.96
CA LYS A 615 -48.89 -10.61 4.51
C LYS A 615 -48.36 -11.23 5.80
N ILE A 616 -47.05 -11.39 5.94
CA ILE A 616 -46.41 -11.90 7.17
C ILE A 616 -46.09 -10.78 8.19
N GLY A 617 -46.55 -9.54 7.95
CA GLY A 617 -46.38 -8.41 8.85
C GLY A 617 -44.97 -7.82 8.91
N LYS A 618 -44.11 -8.17 7.95
CA LYS A 618 -42.69 -7.76 7.86
C LYS A 618 -42.44 -6.59 6.89
N ALA A 619 -43.48 -6.00 6.31
CA ALA A 619 -43.42 -4.75 5.57
C ALA A 619 -44.66 -3.89 5.82
N TYR A 620 -44.54 -2.58 5.63
CA TYR A 620 -45.63 -1.62 5.78
C TYR A 620 -45.44 -0.40 4.88
N VAL A 621 -46.55 0.21 4.45
CA VAL A 621 -46.56 1.47 3.70
C VAL A 621 -46.42 2.64 4.68
N CYS A 622 -45.53 3.58 4.36
CA CYS A 622 -45.23 4.75 5.18
C CYS A 622 -45.45 6.04 4.38
N ASN A 623 -46.22 6.98 4.95
CA ASN A 623 -46.53 8.29 4.35
C ASN A 623 -45.64 9.43 4.88
N LEU A 624 -44.64 9.12 5.72
CA LEU A 624 -43.65 10.12 6.11
C LEU A 624 -42.83 10.57 4.89
N SER A 625 -42.58 11.86 4.80
CA SER A 625 -41.66 12.43 3.82
C SER A 625 -40.23 11.89 3.99
N GLU A 626 -39.38 12.01 2.97
CA GLU A 626 -37.97 11.57 3.04
C GLU A 626 -37.21 12.25 4.20
N GLN A 627 -37.48 13.53 4.46
CA GLN A 627 -36.87 14.28 5.56
C GLN A 627 -37.30 13.73 6.93
N GLU A 628 -38.58 13.40 7.08
CA GLU A 628 -39.11 12.79 8.29
C GLU A 628 -38.57 11.38 8.49
N ILE A 629 -38.54 10.54 7.44
CA ILE A 629 -37.92 9.20 7.50
C ILE A 629 -36.48 9.32 7.99
N ARG A 630 -35.71 10.27 7.46
CA ARG A 630 -34.32 10.51 7.89
C ARG A 630 -34.23 10.91 9.36
N LYS A 631 -35.14 11.75 9.85
CA LYS A 631 -35.21 12.14 11.28
C LYS A 631 -35.60 10.95 12.17
N TYR A 632 -36.56 10.14 11.74
CA TYR A 632 -37.04 8.98 12.47
C TYR A 632 -36.03 7.83 12.49
N ARG A 633 -35.17 7.68 11.47
CA ARG A 633 -34.09 6.69 11.49
C ARG A 633 -33.00 6.97 12.53
N GLY A 634 -32.96 8.17 13.13
CA GLY A 634 -31.96 8.54 14.12
C GLY A 634 -30.56 8.64 13.54
N THR A 635 -29.54 8.41 14.37
CA THR A 635 -28.13 8.43 13.95
C THR A 635 -27.40 7.18 14.44
N VAL A 636 -26.13 7.00 14.08
CA VAL A 636 -25.30 5.90 14.59
C VAL A 636 -25.20 5.92 16.14
N LYS A 637 -25.48 7.06 16.78
CA LYS A 637 -25.44 7.21 18.25
C LYS A 637 -26.81 7.23 18.91
N GLU A 638 -27.87 7.52 18.15
CA GLU A 638 -29.22 7.69 18.67
C GLU A 638 -30.14 6.67 17.98
N PRO A 639 -30.87 5.83 18.74
CA PRO A 639 -31.77 4.86 18.15
C PRO A 639 -32.86 5.56 17.33
N GLY A 640 -33.36 4.86 16.31
CA GLY A 640 -34.49 5.33 15.53
C GLY A 640 -35.80 5.23 16.31
N LYS A 641 -36.84 5.85 15.77
CA LYS A 641 -38.20 5.83 16.30
C LYS A 641 -39.15 5.24 15.25
N ASP A 642 -40.10 4.44 15.72
CA ASP A 642 -41.11 3.85 14.87
C ASP A 642 -41.92 4.94 14.14
N SER A 643 -42.18 4.70 12.86
CA SER A 643 -43.10 5.52 12.09
C SER A 643 -44.51 5.41 12.68
N PRO A 644 -45.32 6.49 12.70
CA PRO A 644 -46.73 6.40 13.11
C PRO A 644 -47.52 5.36 12.31
N TYR A 645 -47.09 5.10 11.07
CA TYR A 645 -47.71 4.15 10.15
C TYR A 645 -47.18 2.72 10.29
N ARG A 646 -46.23 2.45 11.20
CA ARG A 646 -45.57 1.15 11.33
C ARG A 646 -46.53 0.02 11.71
N ASN A 647 -47.60 0.34 12.45
CA ASN A 647 -48.56 -0.64 12.97
C ASN A 647 -49.87 -0.72 12.17
N ARG A 648 -49.88 -0.25 10.91
CA ARG A 648 -51.00 -0.49 9.98
C ARG A 648 -51.32 -1.98 9.86
N SER A 649 -52.60 -2.30 9.63
CA SER A 649 -53.05 -3.68 9.43
C SER A 649 -52.50 -4.23 8.11
N VAL A 650 -52.54 -5.55 7.94
CA VAL A 650 -52.10 -6.19 6.69
C VAL A 650 -52.97 -5.74 5.52
N GLU A 651 -54.27 -5.65 5.73
CA GLU A 651 -55.26 -5.24 4.73
C GLU A 651 -55.03 -3.81 4.26
N GLU A 652 -54.80 -2.87 5.19
CA GLU A 652 -54.51 -1.46 4.86
C GLU A 652 -53.20 -1.34 4.06
N ASN A 653 -52.17 -2.10 4.44
CA ASN A 653 -50.90 -2.07 3.71
C ASN A 653 -51.02 -2.66 2.30
N LEU A 654 -51.82 -3.72 2.12
CA LEU A 654 -52.06 -4.32 0.80
C LEU A 654 -52.81 -3.36 -0.13
N ASP A 655 -53.91 -2.76 0.35
CA ASP A 655 -54.67 -1.75 -0.40
C ASP A 655 -53.78 -0.59 -0.85
N LEU A 656 -53.03 0.01 0.10
CA LEU A 656 -52.17 1.13 -0.21
C LEU A 656 -51.06 0.75 -1.20
N PHE A 657 -50.45 -0.43 -1.07
CA PHE A 657 -49.38 -0.85 -1.98
C PHE A 657 -49.90 -1.20 -3.38
N GLU A 658 -51.13 -1.71 -3.51
CA GLU A 658 -51.80 -1.89 -4.80
C GLU A 658 -52.10 -0.55 -5.49
N ARG A 659 -52.60 0.43 -4.73
CA ARG A 659 -52.86 1.80 -5.23
C ARG A 659 -51.57 2.54 -5.60
N MET A 660 -50.48 2.30 -4.88
CA MET A 660 -49.14 2.76 -5.27
C MET A 660 -48.75 2.22 -6.64
N ARG A 661 -48.96 0.92 -6.91
CA ARG A 661 -48.70 0.29 -8.21
C ARG A 661 -49.63 0.81 -9.32
N ALA A 662 -50.86 1.19 -8.97
CA ALA A 662 -51.83 1.78 -9.90
C ALA A 662 -51.53 3.25 -10.27
N GLY A 663 -50.55 3.89 -9.62
CA GLY A 663 -50.16 5.28 -9.89
C GLY A 663 -51.10 6.33 -9.27
N GLU A 664 -51.84 5.97 -8.21
CA GLU A 664 -52.79 6.90 -7.57
C GLU A 664 -52.10 8.02 -6.77
N PHE A 665 -50.87 7.80 -6.30
CA PHE A 665 -50.14 8.74 -5.45
C PHE A 665 -48.96 9.37 -6.19
N GLU A 666 -48.66 10.64 -5.90
CA GLU A 666 -47.51 11.35 -6.46
C GLU A 666 -46.15 10.79 -6.02
N ASP A 667 -45.09 11.18 -6.74
CA ASP A 667 -43.71 10.82 -6.41
C ASP A 667 -43.35 11.22 -4.96
N GLY A 668 -42.93 10.23 -4.16
CA GLY A 668 -42.53 10.44 -2.77
C GLY A 668 -43.68 10.60 -1.76
N ALA A 669 -44.94 10.53 -2.19
CA ALA A 669 -46.10 10.62 -1.31
C ALA A 669 -46.18 9.45 -0.30
N CYS A 670 -45.77 8.25 -0.72
CA CYS A 670 -45.60 7.10 0.17
C CYS A 670 -44.53 6.13 -0.35
N VAL A 671 -44.00 5.32 0.58
CA VAL A 671 -42.97 4.31 0.32
C VAL A 671 -43.31 3.01 1.03
N LEU A 672 -42.92 1.87 0.46
CA LEU A 672 -42.97 0.60 1.18
C LEU A 672 -41.67 0.40 1.96
N ARG A 673 -41.76 0.05 3.25
CA ARG A 673 -40.60 -0.18 4.12
C ARG A 673 -40.65 -1.58 4.73
N ALA A 674 -39.48 -2.18 4.94
CA ALA A 674 -39.35 -3.38 5.75
C ALA A 674 -39.62 -3.04 7.21
N LYS A 675 -40.22 -3.97 7.96
CA LYS A 675 -40.46 -3.87 9.40
C LYS A 675 -39.46 -4.76 10.13
N ILE A 676 -38.36 -4.15 10.58
CA ILE A 676 -37.22 -4.84 11.17
C ILE A 676 -37.01 -4.32 12.60
N ASP A 677 -35.99 -3.50 12.84
CA ASP A 677 -35.66 -2.96 14.16
C ASP A 677 -35.13 -1.52 14.05
N MET A 678 -35.93 -0.56 14.51
CA MET A 678 -35.56 0.85 14.53
C MET A 678 -34.44 1.18 15.53
N ALA A 679 -34.18 0.32 16.51
CA ALA A 679 -33.12 0.50 17.51
C ALA A 679 -31.78 -0.14 17.08
N SER A 680 -31.74 -0.89 15.98
CA SER A 680 -30.54 -1.63 15.56
C SER A 680 -29.31 -0.74 15.46
N PRO A 681 -28.13 -1.21 15.91
CA PRO A 681 -26.86 -0.49 15.71
C PRO A 681 -26.50 -0.41 14.22
N ASN A 682 -26.96 -1.35 13.39
CA ASN A 682 -26.82 -1.29 11.96
C ASN A 682 -27.93 -0.42 11.36
N MET A 683 -27.56 0.73 10.81
CA MET A 683 -28.50 1.67 10.19
C MET A 683 -29.30 1.03 9.05
N LYS A 684 -28.76 0.02 8.35
CA LYS A 684 -29.45 -0.69 7.27
C LYS A 684 -30.65 -1.49 7.77
N MET A 685 -30.61 -1.96 9.01
CA MET A 685 -31.71 -2.70 9.64
C MET A 685 -32.82 -1.79 10.19
N ARG A 686 -32.66 -0.46 10.14
CA ARG A 686 -33.68 0.48 10.61
C ARG A 686 -34.74 0.75 9.54
N ASP A 687 -35.67 -0.19 9.44
CA ASP A 687 -36.81 -0.22 8.50
C ASP A 687 -36.44 0.36 7.12
N PRO A 688 -35.57 -0.30 6.35
CA PRO A 688 -35.13 0.16 5.04
C PRO A 688 -36.29 0.24 4.04
N LEU A 689 -36.13 1.08 3.01
CA LEU A 689 -37.10 1.19 1.92
C LEU A 689 -37.01 -0.05 1.03
N ILE A 690 -38.17 -0.58 0.65
CA ILE A 690 -38.34 -1.69 -0.30
C ILE A 690 -38.75 -1.14 -1.67
N TYR A 691 -39.75 -0.26 -1.71
CA TYR A 691 -40.25 0.38 -2.94
C TYR A 691 -40.40 1.89 -2.76
N ARG A 692 -40.21 2.62 -3.85
CA ARG A 692 -40.54 4.04 -3.98
C ARG A 692 -41.42 4.27 -5.21
N ILE A 693 -42.26 5.30 -5.15
CA ILE A 693 -43.01 5.79 -6.30
C ILE A 693 -42.08 6.66 -7.16
N ARG A 694 -42.12 6.44 -8.46
CA ARG A 694 -41.49 7.29 -9.45
C ARG A 694 -42.20 7.19 -10.80
N HIS A 695 -42.82 8.27 -11.26
CA HIS A 695 -43.43 8.34 -12.58
C HIS A 695 -42.36 8.67 -13.63
N ALA A 696 -41.63 7.64 -14.07
CA ALA A 696 -40.62 7.75 -15.11
C ALA A 696 -40.67 6.50 -16.01
N GLU A 697 -40.43 6.70 -17.29
CA GLU A 697 -40.34 5.62 -18.27
C GLU A 697 -39.09 4.77 -18.03
N HIS A 698 -39.26 3.45 -17.99
CA HIS A 698 -38.15 2.50 -17.89
C HIS A 698 -37.69 2.07 -19.28
N HIS A 699 -36.38 2.04 -19.52
CA HIS A 699 -35.80 1.74 -20.84
C HIS A 699 -36.20 0.35 -21.40
N ARG A 700 -36.64 -0.58 -20.55
CA ARG A 700 -37.14 -1.93 -20.93
C ARG A 700 -38.63 -2.16 -20.72
N THR A 701 -39.20 -1.67 -19.61
CA THR A 701 -40.58 -1.98 -19.21
C THR A 701 -41.54 -0.85 -19.53
N GLY A 702 -41.05 0.22 -20.18
CA GLY A 702 -41.83 1.40 -20.56
C GLY A 702 -42.48 2.04 -19.35
N ASN A 703 -43.77 2.37 -19.49
CA ASN A 703 -44.59 2.96 -18.43
C ASN A 703 -45.42 1.92 -17.65
N LYS A 704 -45.07 0.63 -17.72
CA LYS A 704 -45.81 -0.43 -17.02
C LYS A 704 -45.74 -0.30 -15.50
N TRP A 705 -44.67 0.29 -14.98
CA TRP A 705 -44.41 0.43 -13.55
C TRP A 705 -44.25 1.91 -13.17
N CYS A 706 -44.93 2.32 -12.10
CA CYS A 706 -44.72 3.61 -11.43
C CYS A 706 -44.13 3.46 -10.02
N ILE A 707 -43.88 2.21 -9.59
CA ILE A 707 -43.15 1.88 -8.37
C ILE A 707 -41.91 1.07 -8.73
N TYR A 708 -40.79 1.41 -8.12
CA TYR A 708 -39.51 0.78 -8.41
C TYR A 708 -38.88 0.24 -7.13
N PRO A 709 -38.37 -1.02 -7.15
CA PRO A 709 -37.74 -1.61 -5.98
C PRO A 709 -36.38 -0.96 -5.71
N MET A 710 -35.97 -0.96 -4.45
CA MET A 710 -34.67 -0.44 -4.01
C MET A 710 -33.58 -1.50 -4.17
N TYR A 711 -32.33 -1.06 -4.41
CA TYR A 711 -31.16 -1.94 -4.57
C TYR A 711 -31.07 -3.07 -3.52
N ASP A 712 -31.20 -2.74 -2.22
CA ASP A 712 -31.06 -3.72 -1.13
C ASP A 712 -32.10 -4.87 -1.23
N PHE A 713 -33.30 -4.58 -1.76
CA PHE A 713 -34.35 -5.57 -1.97
C PHE A 713 -34.17 -6.35 -3.27
N THR A 714 -33.81 -5.67 -4.35
CA THR A 714 -33.63 -6.31 -5.66
C THR A 714 -32.40 -7.21 -5.69
N HIS A 715 -31.29 -6.79 -5.07
CA HIS A 715 -29.99 -7.46 -5.19
C HIS A 715 -30.02 -8.90 -4.66
N CYS A 716 -30.50 -9.09 -3.42
CA CYS A 716 -30.59 -10.41 -2.79
C CYS A 716 -31.61 -11.32 -3.49
N LEU A 717 -32.76 -10.78 -3.87
CA LEU A 717 -33.82 -11.57 -4.50
C LEU A 717 -33.47 -11.96 -5.94
N SER A 718 -32.78 -11.09 -6.69
CA SER A 718 -32.27 -11.45 -8.02
C SER A 718 -31.24 -12.58 -7.93
N ASP A 719 -30.31 -12.52 -6.96
CA ASP A 719 -29.36 -13.62 -6.72
C ASP A 719 -30.08 -14.93 -6.32
N SER A 720 -31.15 -14.82 -5.53
CA SER A 720 -31.98 -15.97 -5.13
C SER A 720 -32.70 -16.61 -6.32
N ILE A 721 -33.35 -15.78 -7.16
CA ILE A 721 -34.06 -16.21 -8.38
C ILE A 721 -33.10 -16.90 -9.34
N GLU A 722 -31.91 -16.33 -9.54
CA GLU A 722 -30.88 -16.86 -10.44
C GLU A 722 -30.09 -18.05 -9.87
N ARG A 723 -30.36 -18.44 -8.62
CA ARG A 723 -29.69 -19.55 -7.92
C ARG A 723 -28.17 -19.36 -7.77
N ILE A 724 -27.72 -18.12 -7.60
CA ILE A 724 -26.32 -17.74 -7.36
C ILE A 724 -25.82 -18.42 -6.08
N THR A 725 -24.66 -19.07 -6.12
CA THR A 725 -24.09 -19.69 -4.91
C THR A 725 -23.23 -18.70 -4.14
N HIS A 726 -22.39 -17.93 -4.84
CA HIS A 726 -21.45 -16.99 -4.24
C HIS A 726 -21.67 -15.58 -4.83
N SER A 727 -22.30 -14.72 -4.05
CA SER A 727 -22.60 -13.33 -4.41
C SER A 727 -21.43 -12.42 -4.01
N LEU A 728 -20.55 -12.13 -4.98
CA LEU A 728 -19.30 -11.39 -4.72
C LEU A 728 -19.53 -9.88 -4.90
N CYS A 729 -19.23 -9.09 -3.86
CA CYS A 729 -19.37 -7.63 -3.88
C CYS A 729 -18.22 -6.93 -3.14
N THR A 730 -18.18 -5.60 -3.14
CA THR A 730 -17.13 -4.83 -2.47
C THR A 730 -17.46 -4.52 -1.01
N LEU A 731 -16.43 -4.21 -0.20
CA LEU A 731 -16.57 -3.92 1.24
C LEU A 731 -17.57 -2.79 1.58
N GLU A 732 -17.89 -1.89 0.65
CA GLU A 732 -18.92 -0.87 0.87
C GLU A 732 -20.30 -1.46 1.22
N PHE A 733 -20.54 -2.73 0.86
CA PHE A 733 -21.80 -3.45 1.10
C PHE A 733 -21.74 -4.44 2.27
N GLU A 734 -20.66 -4.46 3.06
CA GLU A 734 -20.53 -5.37 4.21
C GLU A 734 -21.67 -5.18 5.24
N ASN A 735 -22.01 -3.93 5.54
CA ASN A 735 -23.14 -3.62 6.45
C ASN A 735 -24.50 -3.99 5.84
N ASN A 736 -24.59 -4.17 4.52
CA ASN A 736 -25.82 -4.56 3.85
C ASN A 736 -26.04 -6.07 3.91
N ARG A 737 -25.00 -6.89 4.19
CA ARG A 737 -25.12 -8.35 4.28
C ARG A 737 -26.19 -8.79 5.28
N GLU A 738 -26.24 -8.15 6.44
CA GLU A 738 -27.26 -8.46 7.46
C GLU A 738 -28.69 -8.26 6.92
N LEU A 739 -28.90 -7.23 6.10
CA LEU A 739 -30.19 -6.98 5.45
C LEU A 739 -30.44 -7.93 4.27
N TYR A 740 -29.39 -8.28 3.53
CA TYR A 740 -29.42 -9.28 2.46
C TYR A 740 -29.93 -10.63 2.99
N ASP A 741 -29.30 -11.14 4.05
CA ASP A 741 -29.68 -12.40 4.70
C ASP A 741 -31.09 -12.30 5.28
N TRP A 742 -31.45 -11.17 5.91
CA TRP A 742 -32.78 -10.95 6.47
C TRP A 742 -33.90 -11.12 5.43
N PHE A 743 -33.76 -10.54 4.23
CA PHE A 743 -34.78 -10.67 3.19
C PHE A 743 -34.95 -12.13 2.74
N LEU A 744 -33.84 -12.86 2.57
CA LEU A 744 -33.85 -14.26 2.15
C LEU A 744 -34.52 -15.16 3.19
N ASP A 745 -34.17 -14.95 4.47
CA ASP A 745 -34.74 -15.68 5.60
C ASP A 745 -36.25 -15.42 5.77
N GLN A 746 -36.67 -14.15 5.72
CA GLN A 746 -38.09 -13.83 5.91
C GLN A 746 -38.98 -14.34 4.77
N LEU A 747 -38.45 -14.41 3.56
CA LEU A 747 -39.18 -14.92 2.40
C LEU A 747 -39.06 -16.44 2.24
N ASN A 748 -38.16 -17.08 2.99
CA ASN A 748 -37.85 -18.51 2.91
C ASN A 748 -37.53 -18.94 1.46
N VAL A 749 -36.73 -18.13 0.78
CA VAL A 749 -36.28 -18.37 -0.60
C VAL A 749 -34.88 -18.99 -0.61
N TYR A 750 -34.37 -19.33 -1.80
CA TYR A 750 -33.01 -19.84 -1.92
C TYR A 750 -32.00 -18.83 -1.36
N HIS A 751 -30.99 -19.31 -0.64
CA HIS A 751 -30.08 -18.48 0.12
C HIS A 751 -28.65 -18.48 -0.47
N PRO A 752 -28.33 -17.55 -1.39
CA PRO A 752 -26.96 -17.26 -1.79
C PRO A 752 -26.11 -16.78 -0.61
N GLN A 753 -24.79 -16.93 -0.69
CA GLN A 753 -23.88 -16.34 0.28
C GLN A 753 -23.21 -15.09 -0.28
N GLN A 754 -23.41 -13.94 0.38
CA GLN A 754 -22.68 -12.71 0.07
C GLN A 754 -21.25 -12.76 0.63
N ILE A 755 -20.26 -12.44 -0.19
CA ILE A 755 -18.84 -12.39 0.19
C ILE A 755 -18.22 -11.09 -0.31
N GLU A 756 -17.61 -10.33 0.60
CA GLU A 756 -17.06 -9.01 0.31
C GLU A 756 -15.54 -9.03 0.12
N PHE A 757 -15.05 -8.24 -0.84
CA PHE A 757 -13.63 -8.01 -1.08
C PHE A 757 -13.31 -6.52 -1.22
N ALA A 758 -12.05 -6.15 -0.96
CA ALA A 758 -11.59 -4.77 -1.06
C ALA A 758 -11.57 -4.29 -2.53
N ARG A 759 -12.11 -3.10 -2.75
CA ARG A 759 -12.14 -2.46 -4.07
C ARG A 759 -10.72 -2.16 -4.56
N LEU A 760 -10.56 -2.09 -5.88
CA LEU A 760 -9.31 -1.65 -6.48
C LEU A 760 -9.24 -0.12 -6.51
N ASN A 761 -8.21 0.45 -5.88
CA ASN A 761 -7.83 1.85 -6.06
C ASN A 761 -6.45 1.89 -6.71
N ILE A 762 -6.24 2.76 -7.70
CA ILE A 762 -4.96 2.92 -8.40
C ILE A 762 -4.44 4.34 -8.18
N SER A 763 -3.12 4.48 -8.03
CA SER A 763 -2.46 5.78 -7.91
C SER A 763 -2.60 6.64 -9.19
N TYR A 764 -2.50 7.96 -9.06
CA TYR A 764 -2.54 8.95 -10.16
C TYR A 764 -3.82 8.96 -11.01
N THR A 765 -4.92 8.39 -10.50
CA THR A 765 -6.21 8.36 -11.18
C THR A 765 -7.39 8.41 -10.19
N VAL A 766 -8.60 8.63 -10.70
CA VAL A 766 -9.85 8.66 -9.91
C VAL A 766 -10.80 7.58 -10.40
N MET A 767 -11.35 6.77 -9.48
CA MET A 767 -12.33 5.72 -9.83
C MET A 767 -13.79 6.16 -9.65
N SER A 768 -14.04 7.35 -9.10
CA SER A 768 -15.40 7.82 -8.84
C SER A 768 -16.11 8.20 -10.14
N LYS A 769 -17.20 7.51 -10.49
CA LYS A 769 -18.06 7.83 -11.65
C LYS A 769 -18.44 9.31 -11.69
N ARG A 770 -18.78 9.93 -10.55
CA ARG A 770 -19.12 11.37 -10.47
C ARG A 770 -17.95 12.26 -10.93
N LYS A 771 -16.73 11.96 -10.50
CA LYS A 771 -15.53 12.73 -10.87
C LYS A 771 -15.15 12.50 -12.34
N LEU A 772 -15.27 11.26 -12.83
CA LEU A 772 -15.03 10.94 -14.23
C LEU A 772 -16.01 11.68 -15.15
N LEU A 773 -17.30 11.70 -14.80
CA LEU A 773 -18.31 12.46 -15.54
C LEU A 773 -18.01 13.97 -15.53
N GLU A 774 -17.52 14.50 -14.40
CA GLU A 774 -17.12 15.91 -14.30
C GLU A 774 -15.94 16.24 -15.22
N LEU A 775 -14.94 15.37 -15.33
CA LEU A 775 -13.80 15.54 -16.24
C LEU A 775 -14.24 15.58 -17.71
N VAL A 776 -15.17 14.70 -18.10
CA VAL A 776 -15.72 14.64 -19.46
C VAL A 776 -16.56 15.89 -19.75
N LYS A 777 -17.51 16.24 -18.88
CA LYS A 777 -18.39 17.41 -19.08
C LYS A 777 -17.63 18.74 -19.10
N ALA A 778 -16.56 18.86 -18.33
CA ALA A 778 -15.73 20.06 -18.29
C ALA A 778 -14.66 20.12 -19.41
N GLY A 779 -14.57 19.10 -20.26
CA GLY A 779 -13.63 19.09 -21.40
C GLY A 779 -12.16 18.91 -21.02
N TYR A 780 -11.85 18.39 -19.83
CA TYR A 780 -10.46 18.05 -19.45
C TYR A 780 -9.94 16.81 -20.19
N VAL A 781 -10.86 15.97 -20.66
CA VAL A 781 -10.63 14.78 -21.48
C VAL A 781 -11.59 14.81 -22.66
N ASN A 782 -11.23 14.14 -23.77
CA ASN A 782 -11.99 14.19 -25.02
C ASN A 782 -13.29 13.36 -24.98
N GLY A 783 -13.46 12.51 -23.98
CA GLY A 783 -14.59 11.59 -23.85
C GLY A 783 -14.34 10.52 -22.81
N TRP A 784 -15.27 9.56 -22.70
CA TRP A 784 -15.10 8.40 -21.83
C TRP A 784 -14.02 7.45 -22.32
N ASP A 785 -13.76 7.40 -23.64
CA ASP A 785 -12.73 6.57 -24.25
C ASP A 785 -11.36 7.29 -24.37
N ASP A 786 -11.20 8.48 -23.77
CA ASP A 786 -9.92 9.19 -23.79
C ASP A 786 -8.80 8.28 -23.23
N PRO A 787 -7.65 8.13 -23.91
CA PRO A 787 -6.58 7.22 -23.49
C PRO A 787 -5.88 7.56 -22.15
N ARG A 788 -6.28 8.66 -21.47
CA ARG A 788 -5.89 9.01 -20.10
C ARG A 788 -6.92 8.57 -19.05
N MET A 789 -8.13 8.22 -19.49
CA MET A 789 -9.21 7.80 -18.62
C MET A 789 -8.99 6.36 -18.14
N PRO A 790 -9.33 6.06 -16.88
CA PRO A 790 -9.20 4.71 -16.32
C PRO A 790 -10.33 3.76 -16.75
N THR A 791 -11.21 4.19 -17.65
CA THR A 791 -12.24 3.39 -18.30
C THR A 791 -11.65 2.23 -19.09
N ILE A 792 -12.35 1.10 -19.19
CA ILE A 792 -11.89 -0.05 -19.99
C ILE A 792 -11.77 0.35 -21.46
N CYS A 793 -12.76 1.07 -22.00
CA CYS A 793 -12.69 1.59 -23.38
C CYS A 793 -11.49 2.55 -23.60
N GLY A 794 -11.22 3.46 -22.65
CA GLY A 794 -10.04 4.33 -22.69
C GLY A 794 -8.71 3.57 -22.63
N LEU A 795 -8.59 2.55 -21.77
CA LEU A 795 -7.41 1.67 -21.72
C LEU A 795 -7.25 0.85 -23.02
N ARG A 796 -8.35 0.36 -23.59
CA ARG A 796 -8.35 -0.34 -24.89
C ARG A 796 -7.86 0.58 -26.00
N ARG A 797 -8.38 1.81 -26.09
CA ARG A 797 -7.95 2.83 -27.07
C ARG A 797 -6.50 3.26 -26.84
N ARG A 798 -6.05 3.27 -25.59
CA ARG A 798 -4.65 3.50 -25.23
C ARG A 798 -3.70 2.40 -25.72
N GLY A 799 -4.22 1.20 -25.96
CA GLY A 799 -3.48 0.04 -26.44
C GLY A 799 -3.14 -0.99 -25.36
N TYR A 800 -3.78 -0.93 -24.19
CA TYR A 800 -3.72 -2.03 -23.22
C TYR A 800 -4.25 -3.31 -23.85
N THR A 801 -3.73 -4.46 -23.40
CA THR A 801 -4.23 -5.78 -23.82
C THR A 801 -5.10 -6.39 -22.73
N PRO A 802 -6.13 -7.17 -23.09
CA PRO A 802 -6.94 -7.84 -22.09
C PRO A 802 -6.11 -8.80 -21.23
N GLU A 803 -5.08 -9.45 -21.80
CA GLU A 803 -4.15 -10.29 -21.05
C GLU A 803 -3.36 -9.52 -20.00
N SER A 804 -2.88 -8.31 -20.31
CA SER A 804 -2.17 -7.49 -19.32
C SER A 804 -3.05 -7.08 -18.15
N ILE A 805 -4.34 -6.81 -18.39
CA ILE A 805 -5.30 -6.43 -17.35
C ILE A 805 -5.65 -7.65 -16.49
N ARG A 806 -5.86 -8.83 -17.10
CA ARG A 806 -6.12 -10.07 -16.37
C ARG A 806 -4.92 -10.47 -15.51
N ASP A 807 -3.70 -10.42 -16.04
CA ASP A 807 -2.47 -10.66 -15.28
C ASP A 807 -2.31 -9.66 -14.13
N PHE A 808 -2.57 -8.38 -14.37
CA PHE A 808 -2.59 -7.37 -13.32
C PHE A 808 -3.60 -7.71 -12.21
N CYS A 809 -4.85 -8.07 -12.57
CA CYS A 809 -5.87 -8.47 -11.61
C CYS A 809 -5.48 -9.72 -10.80
N ASN A 810 -4.77 -10.67 -11.41
CA ASN A 810 -4.26 -11.86 -10.73
C ASN A 810 -3.13 -11.50 -9.74
N ARG A 811 -2.18 -10.64 -10.14
CA ARG A 811 -1.03 -10.27 -9.30
C ARG A 811 -1.38 -9.42 -8.08
N ILE A 812 -2.39 -8.56 -8.18
CA ILE A 812 -2.83 -7.75 -7.03
C ILE A 812 -3.51 -8.59 -5.95
N GLY A 813 -4.05 -9.76 -6.32
CA GLY A 813 -4.78 -10.66 -5.42
C GLY A 813 -6.10 -10.09 -4.89
N ILE A 814 -6.76 -10.92 -4.08
CA ILE A 814 -8.02 -10.60 -3.40
C ILE A 814 -7.74 -10.48 -1.89
N ALA A 815 -8.15 -9.37 -1.30
CA ALA A 815 -7.96 -9.07 0.12
C ALA A 815 -9.21 -8.38 0.71
N LYS A 816 -9.31 -8.33 2.04
CA LYS A 816 -10.35 -7.60 2.79
C LYS A 816 -9.89 -6.24 3.34
N ALA A 817 -8.73 -5.75 2.93
CA ALA A 817 -8.21 -4.45 3.33
C ALA A 817 -8.03 -3.54 2.11
N ASP A 818 -8.48 -2.29 2.22
CA ASP A 818 -8.27 -1.29 1.17
C ASP A 818 -6.78 -0.97 1.01
N ASN A 819 -6.34 -0.94 -0.25
CA ASN A 819 -4.98 -0.54 -0.63
C ASN A 819 -5.02 0.29 -1.91
N ILE A 820 -4.05 1.20 -2.07
CA ILE A 820 -3.81 1.92 -3.32
C ILE A 820 -2.69 1.19 -4.05
N VAL A 821 -3.03 0.57 -5.18
CA VAL A 821 -2.07 -0.11 -6.05
C VAL A 821 -1.37 0.93 -6.91
N ASP A 822 -0.05 0.84 -7.02
CA ASP A 822 0.70 1.76 -7.88
C ASP A 822 0.45 1.45 -9.37
N ILE A 823 0.14 2.46 -10.17
CA ILE A 823 -0.08 2.35 -11.63
C ILE A 823 1.13 1.71 -12.35
N ALA A 824 2.32 1.85 -11.78
CA ALA A 824 3.54 1.20 -12.29
C ALA A 824 3.42 -0.32 -12.41
N LEU A 825 2.64 -0.99 -11.54
CA LEU A 825 2.39 -2.43 -11.63
C LEU A 825 1.51 -2.77 -12.84
N LEU A 826 0.48 -1.98 -13.11
CA LEU A 826 -0.38 -2.14 -14.29
C LEU A 826 0.42 -1.95 -15.58
N GLU A 827 1.26 -0.91 -15.63
CA GLU A 827 2.17 -0.68 -16.74
C GLU A 827 3.23 -1.78 -16.90
N HIS A 828 3.69 -2.38 -15.79
CA HIS A 828 4.64 -3.48 -15.82
C HIS A 828 4.03 -4.73 -16.48
N CYS A 829 2.82 -5.13 -16.09
CA CYS A 829 2.11 -6.27 -16.70
C CYS A 829 1.92 -6.06 -18.21
N LEU A 830 1.60 -4.82 -18.61
CA LEU A 830 1.49 -4.46 -20.03
C LEU A 830 2.83 -4.55 -20.78
N ARG A 831 3.93 -4.06 -20.20
CA ARG A 831 5.26 -4.15 -20.82
C ARG A 831 5.67 -5.61 -21.02
N GLU A 832 5.40 -6.48 -20.05
CA GLU A 832 5.72 -7.91 -20.16
C GLU A 832 4.94 -8.60 -21.27
N ASP A 833 3.65 -8.30 -21.41
CA ASP A 833 2.82 -8.85 -22.49
C ASP A 833 3.24 -8.33 -23.86
N LEU A 834 3.37 -7.00 -24.02
CA LEU A 834 3.75 -6.39 -25.29
C LEU A 834 5.18 -6.74 -25.72
N ASN A 835 6.10 -6.97 -24.79
CA ASN A 835 7.45 -7.44 -25.15
C ASN A 835 7.42 -8.80 -25.87
N LYS A 836 6.44 -9.67 -25.57
CA LYS A 836 6.31 -10.97 -26.23
C LYS A 836 5.60 -10.88 -27.58
N ARG A 837 4.63 -9.97 -27.72
CA ARG A 837 3.68 -9.96 -28.85
C ARG A 837 3.89 -8.84 -29.88
N ALA A 838 4.42 -7.69 -29.47
CA ALA A 838 4.45 -6.51 -30.33
C ALA A 838 5.64 -6.57 -31.31
N PRO A 839 5.41 -6.45 -32.64
CA PRO A 839 6.49 -6.28 -33.59
C PRO A 839 7.26 -4.97 -33.33
N ARG A 840 8.58 -5.03 -33.47
CA ARG A 840 9.52 -3.92 -33.33
C ARG A 840 9.62 -3.20 -34.65
N VAL A 841 9.44 -1.89 -34.63
CA VAL A 841 9.48 -1.01 -35.80
C VAL A 841 10.27 0.26 -35.48
N MET A 842 10.75 0.94 -36.52
CA MET A 842 11.46 2.20 -36.40
C MET A 842 10.51 3.38 -36.61
N ALA A 843 10.55 4.30 -35.66
CA ALA A 843 9.84 5.56 -35.72
C ALA A 843 10.71 6.63 -35.11
N VAL A 844 10.73 7.80 -35.74
CA VAL A 844 11.44 8.99 -35.27
C VAL A 844 10.41 10.05 -34.93
N LEU A 845 10.31 10.39 -33.65
CA LEU A 845 9.28 11.29 -33.15
C LEU A 845 9.64 12.75 -33.38
N ARG A 846 10.91 13.11 -33.15
CA ARG A 846 11.44 14.46 -33.37
C ARG A 846 12.56 14.36 -34.42
N PRO A 847 12.24 14.42 -35.72
CA PRO A 847 13.20 14.09 -36.77
C PRO A 847 14.29 15.14 -36.94
N LEU A 848 15.53 14.70 -36.76
CA LEU A 848 16.75 15.42 -37.14
C LEU A 848 17.28 14.82 -38.44
N ARG A 849 17.44 15.67 -39.46
CA ARG A 849 17.96 15.26 -40.77
C ARG A 849 19.43 14.87 -40.67
N LEU A 850 19.80 13.74 -41.27
CA LEU A 850 21.16 13.23 -41.31
C LEU A 850 21.53 12.85 -42.75
N VAL A 851 22.62 13.41 -43.26
CA VAL A 851 23.12 13.17 -44.61
C VAL A 851 24.45 12.41 -44.54
N ILE A 852 24.50 11.24 -45.17
CA ILE A 852 25.71 10.42 -45.24
C ILE A 852 26.53 10.83 -46.46
N VAL A 853 27.54 11.69 -46.26
CA VAL A 853 28.22 12.41 -47.35
C VAL A 853 29.01 11.50 -48.30
N ASN A 854 29.47 10.34 -47.82
CA ASN A 854 30.19 9.33 -48.62
C ASN A 854 29.31 8.16 -49.10
N TYR A 855 27.98 8.23 -48.95
CA TYR A 855 27.04 7.27 -49.53
C TYR A 855 26.56 7.76 -50.92
N PRO A 856 26.52 6.93 -51.97
CA PRO A 856 26.10 7.37 -53.31
C PRO A 856 24.66 7.92 -53.32
N GLU A 857 24.41 8.99 -54.10
CA GLU A 857 23.11 9.70 -54.09
C GLU A 857 21.94 8.83 -54.57
N ASP A 858 22.12 8.05 -55.62
CA ASP A 858 21.05 7.22 -56.21
C ASP A 858 20.99 5.78 -55.68
N LYS A 859 21.79 5.45 -54.66
CA LYS A 859 21.83 4.09 -54.12
C LYS A 859 20.72 3.90 -53.08
N LEU A 860 19.87 2.91 -53.32
CA LEU A 860 18.89 2.38 -52.35
C LEU A 860 19.28 0.96 -51.97
N GLU A 861 19.32 0.68 -50.67
CA GLU A 861 19.57 -0.65 -50.14
C GLU A 861 18.44 -1.09 -49.21
N TYR A 862 18.12 -2.38 -49.19
CA TYR A 862 17.18 -2.95 -48.24
C TYR A 862 17.94 -3.72 -47.15
N ILE A 863 17.71 -3.33 -45.90
CA ILE A 863 18.29 -3.95 -44.71
C ILE A 863 17.24 -4.85 -44.07
N ASP A 864 17.59 -6.11 -43.78
CA ASP A 864 16.72 -7.03 -43.07
C ASP A 864 16.74 -6.72 -41.56
N ALA A 865 15.55 -6.50 -40.99
CA ALA A 865 15.34 -6.29 -39.57
C ALA A 865 14.41 -7.35 -39.00
N VAL A 866 14.77 -7.86 -37.82
CA VAL A 866 13.96 -8.84 -37.09
C VAL A 866 12.69 -8.15 -36.55
N ASN A 867 11.53 -8.77 -36.76
CA ASN A 867 10.26 -8.23 -36.27
C ASN A 867 10.10 -8.39 -34.76
N ASN A 868 10.53 -9.52 -34.19
CA ASN A 868 10.48 -9.74 -32.75
C ASN A 868 11.64 -10.65 -32.30
N PRO A 869 12.60 -10.14 -31.50
CA PRO A 869 13.69 -10.96 -30.99
C PRO A 869 13.24 -12.12 -30.06
N GLU A 870 12.08 -12.00 -29.41
CA GLU A 870 11.52 -13.01 -28.52
C GLU A 870 10.71 -14.08 -29.29
N ASP A 871 10.38 -13.83 -30.56
CA ASP A 871 9.60 -14.73 -31.39
C ASP A 871 10.14 -14.76 -32.83
N SER A 872 11.00 -15.74 -33.09
CA SER A 872 11.60 -15.96 -34.41
C SER A 872 10.58 -16.29 -35.51
N SER A 873 9.38 -16.76 -35.14
CA SER A 873 8.33 -17.09 -36.11
C SER A 873 7.73 -15.85 -36.79
N MET A 874 7.88 -14.67 -36.18
CA MET A 874 7.44 -13.39 -36.77
C MET A 874 8.32 -12.92 -37.93
N GLY A 875 9.43 -13.62 -38.22
CA GLY A 875 10.29 -13.36 -39.37
C GLY A 875 11.00 -12.01 -39.36
N THR A 876 11.39 -11.56 -40.55
CA THR A 876 12.08 -10.30 -40.79
C THR A 876 11.27 -9.38 -41.71
N ARG A 877 11.60 -8.10 -41.73
CA ARG A 877 11.09 -7.10 -42.67
C ARG A 877 12.25 -6.33 -43.31
N LYS A 878 11.99 -5.74 -44.47
CA LYS A 878 12.98 -4.96 -45.22
C LYS A 878 12.83 -3.47 -44.93
N LEU A 879 13.94 -2.81 -44.64
CA LEU A 879 14.03 -1.38 -44.35
C LEU A 879 14.83 -0.67 -45.44
N PRO A 880 14.29 0.37 -46.10
CA PRO A 880 15.05 1.15 -47.07
C PRO A 880 16.12 1.99 -46.36
N PHE A 881 17.37 1.85 -46.81
CA PHE A 881 18.51 2.66 -46.41
C PHE A 881 18.95 3.50 -47.61
N SER A 882 19.00 4.83 -47.43
CA SER A 882 19.41 5.79 -48.45
C SER A 882 20.41 6.80 -47.87
N ARG A 883 20.92 7.70 -48.71
CA ARG A 883 21.87 8.75 -48.31
C ARG A 883 21.33 9.69 -47.24
N VAL A 884 20.03 9.98 -47.25
CA VAL A 884 19.38 10.94 -46.34
C VAL A 884 18.46 10.17 -45.38
N LEU A 885 18.74 10.30 -44.08
CA LEU A 885 18.03 9.62 -43.01
C LEU A 885 17.46 10.64 -42.02
N TYR A 886 16.51 10.21 -41.20
CA TYR A 886 16.10 10.89 -39.98
C TYR A 886 16.51 10.06 -38.76
N ILE A 887 16.99 10.75 -37.73
CA ILE A 887 17.24 10.22 -36.37
C ILE A 887 16.52 11.09 -35.35
N GLU A 888 16.47 10.69 -34.07
CA GLU A 888 15.91 11.57 -33.03
C GLU A 888 16.78 12.79 -32.77
N GLN A 889 16.15 13.94 -32.58
CA GLN A 889 16.81 15.18 -32.14
C GLN A 889 17.62 14.96 -30.85
N ASP A 890 17.11 14.14 -29.92
CA ASP A 890 17.77 13.83 -28.64
C ASP A 890 18.93 12.83 -28.74
N ASP A 891 19.14 12.22 -29.91
CA ASP A 891 20.28 11.34 -30.15
C ASP A 891 21.56 12.08 -30.57
N PHE A 892 21.50 13.41 -30.68
CA PHE A 892 22.66 14.27 -30.95
C PHE A 892 22.87 15.35 -29.88
N ARG A 893 24.13 15.55 -29.48
CA ARG A 893 24.57 16.69 -28.66
C ARG A 893 25.94 17.16 -29.15
N GLU A 894 26.10 18.46 -29.37
CA GLU A 894 27.40 19.06 -29.71
C GLU A 894 28.39 18.93 -28.56
N GLU A 895 27.91 19.21 -27.34
CA GLU A 895 28.66 19.06 -26.10
C GLU A 895 28.07 17.91 -25.26
N PRO A 896 28.51 16.66 -25.49
CA PRO A 896 27.92 15.51 -24.81
C PRO A 896 28.37 15.46 -23.33
N PRO A 897 27.45 15.31 -22.36
CA PRO A 897 27.84 15.05 -20.97
C PRO A 897 28.50 13.68 -20.83
N LYS A 898 29.27 13.44 -19.76
CA LYS A 898 30.11 12.23 -19.56
C LYS A 898 29.38 10.88 -19.77
N LYS A 899 28.06 10.82 -19.55
CA LYS A 899 27.22 9.61 -19.71
C LYS A 899 26.38 9.58 -20.99
N PHE A 900 26.58 10.52 -21.91
CA PHE A 900 25.93 10.51 -23.20
C PHE A 900 26.76 9.66 -24.17
N TYR A 901 26.17 8.57 -24.69
CA TYR A 901 26.86 7.63 -25.57
C TYR A 901 26.45 7.70 -27.04
N ARG A 902 25.47 8.55 -27.38
CA ARG A 902 24.96 8.74 -28.74
C ARG A 902 25.85 9.69 -29.55
N LEU A 903 25.32 10.24 -30.65
CA LEU A 903 26.08 10.95 -31.66
C LEU A 903 26.55 12.33 -31.15
N ALA A 904 27.81 12.65 -31.43
CA ALA A 904 28.45 13.92 -31.13
C ALA A 904 29.51 14.19 -32.21
N PRO A 905 29.97 15.44 -32.39
CA PRO A 905 31.03 15.75 -33.35
C PRO A 905 32.25 14.83 -33.18
N GLY A 906 32.69 14.21 -34.29
CA GLY A 906 33.83 13.29 -34.31
C GLY A 906 33.59 11.91 -33.70
N ARG A 907 32.37 11.62 -33.19
CA ARG A 907 32.04 10.35 -32.54
C ARG A 907 31.34 9.38 -33.47
N GLU A 908 31.65 8.10 -33.30
CA GLU A 908 31.07 6.99 -34.05
C GLU A 908 29.95 6.29 -33.26
N VAL A 909 28.85 5.94 -33.94
CA VAL A 909 27.69 5.21 -33.39
C VAL A 909 27.15 4.20 -34.41
N ARG A 910 26.42 3.18 -33.95
CA ARG A 910 25.75 2.19 -34.81
C ARG A 910 24.35 2.68 -35.18
N LEU A 911 23.98 2.61 -36.45
CA LEU A 911 22.60 2.63 -36.88
C LEU A 911 22.03 1.20 -36.76
N ARG A 912 20.86 1.05 -36.13
CA ARG A 912 20.22 -0.25 -35.89
C ARG A 912 20.09 -1.04 -37.20
N TYR A 913 20.56 -2.30 -37.20
CA TYR A 913 20.66 -3.21 -38.36
C TYR A 913 21.55 -2.77 -39.54
N ALA A 914 22.03 -1.53 -39.57
CA ALA A 914 22.74 -0.95 -40.71
C ALA A 914 24.25 -0.84 -40.45
N TYR A 915 24.81 0.37 -40.48
CA TYR A 915 26.25 0.65 -40.48
C TYR A 915 26.69 1.47 -39.26
N PHE A 916 28.00 1.56 -39.05
CA PHE A 916 28.61 2.57 -38.20
C PHE A 916 28.67 3.90 -38.94
N ILE A 917 28.31 4.97 -38.25
CA ILE A 917 28.36 6.35 -38.77
C ILE A 917 29.15 7.25 -37.83
N LYS A 918 29.83 8.25 -38.40
CA LYS A 918 30.61 9.25 -37.68
C LYS A 918 30.17 10.65 -38.09
N CYS A 919 29.84 11.50 -37.10
CA CYS A 919 29.48 12.89 -37.36
C CYS A 919 30.72 13.73 -37.72
N VAL A 920 30.70 14.36 -38.88
CA VAL A 920 31.79 15.18 -39.43
C VAL A 920 31.39 16.65 -39.60
N GLY A 921 30.10 16.99 -39.54
CA GLY A 921 29.63 18.35 -39.64
C GLY A 921 28.22 18.55 -39.08
N VAL A 922 27.92 19.77 -38.66
CA VAL A 922 26.65 20.17 -38.07
C VAL A 922 26.17 21.42 -38.80
N VAL A 923 24.93 21.41 -39.28
CA VAL A 923 24.28 22.55 -39.91
C VAL A 923 23.23 23.08 -38.94
N LYS A 924 23.27 24.39 -38.70
CA LYS A 924 22.36 25.08 -37.79
C LYS A 924 21.46 26.04 -38.55
N ASP A 925 20.28 26.27 -38.01
CA ASP A 925 19.42 27.36 -38.45
C ASP A 925 20.09 28.72 -38.14
N GLY A 926 20.16 29.60 -39.13
CA GLY A 926 20.85 30.88 -39.02
C GLY A 926 20.16 31.90 -38.10
N ARG A 927 18.92 31.64 -37.66
CA ARG A 927 18.13 32.53 -36.79
C ARG A 927 17.97 31.96 -35.38
N THR A 928 17.68 30.67 -35.24
CA THR A 928 17.42 30.04 -33.94
C THR A 928 18.65 29.39 -33.32
N GLY A 929 19.68 29.09 -34.13
CA GLY A 929 20.85 28.33 -33.70
C GLY A 929 20.57 26.85 -33.44
N GLU A 930 19.35 26.36 -33.73
CA GLU A 930 18.98 24.96 -33.58
C GLU A 930 19.66 24.11 -34.65
N VAL A 931 20.00 22.87 -34.29
CA VAL A 931 20.61 21.91 -35.21
C VAL A 931 19.53 21.33 -36.12
N ILE A 932 19.67 21.57 -37.43
CA ILE A 932 18.69 21.17 -38.45
C ILE A 932 19.16 20.01 -39.32
N GLU A 933 20.48 19.84 -39.49
CA GLU A 933 21.05 18.75 -40.27
C GLU A 933 22.43 18.32 -39.73
N LEU A 934 22.68 17.02 -39.75
CA LEU A 934 23.99 16.43 -39.46
C LEU A 934 24.61 15.87 -40.73
N ARG A 935 25.91 16.13 -40.92
CA ARG A 935 26.72 15.51 -41.97
C ARG A 935 27.56 14.41 -41.36
N CYS A 936 27.37 13.19 -41.82
CA CYS A 936 28.03 12.01 -41.31
C CYS A 936 28.76 11.25 -42.44
N THR A 937 29.79 10.50 -42.08
CA THR A 937 30.33 9.43 -42.94
C THR A 937 29.87 8.07 -42.44
N TYR A 938 29.72 7.09 -43.31
CA TYR A 938 29.48 5.69 -42.93
C TYR A 938 30.68 4.80 -43.26
N ASP A 939 30.75 3.66 -42.58
CA ASP A 939 31.74 2.62 -42.86
C ASP A 939 31.13 1.42 -43.60
N PRO A 940 31.47 1.19 -44.88
CA PRO A 940 30.90 0.10 -45.68
C PRO A 940 31.21 -1.31 -45.14
N ALA A 941 32.30 -1.49 -44.40
CA ALA A 941 32.71 -2.79 -43.87
C ALA A 941 31.87 -3.22 -42.66
N THR A 942 31.02 -2.34 -42.13
CA THR A 942 30.28 -2.54 -40.88
C THR A 942 28.81 -2.94 -41.08
N ARG A 943 28.47 -3.57 -42.21
CA ARG A 943 27.09 -3.96 -42.53
C ARG A 943 26.52 -4.94 -41.49
N GLY A 944 25.28 -4.71 -41.04
CA GLY A 944 24.70 -5.44 -39.90
C GLY A 944 25.20 -4.92 -38.54
N GLY A 945 26.19 -4.03 -38.56
CA GLY A 945 26.79 -3.30 -37.46
C GLY A 945 27.88 -4.05 -36.69
N ASP A 946 28.43 -5.12 -37.25
CA ASP A 946 29.65 -5.73 -36.73
C ASP A 946 30.84 -5.21 -37.51
N SER A 947 31.97 -4.97 -36.83
CA SER A 947 33.16 -4.42 -37.47
C SER A 947 34.25 -5.47 -37.62
N PRO A 948 34.78 -5.70 -38.85
CA PRO A 948 35.84 -6.68 -39.09
C PRO A 948 37.14 -6.40 -38.33
N ASP A 949 37.41 -5.13 -38.00
CA ASP A 949 38.56 -4.67 -37.22
C ASP A 949 38.39 -4.80 -35.69
N GLY A 950 37.23 -5.28 -35.22
CA GLY A 950 36.94 -5.49 -33.81
C GLY A 950 36.54 -4.25 -33.01
N ARG A 951 36.44 -3.06 -33.64
CA ARG A 951 36.04 -1.83 -32.92
C ARG A 951 34.58 -1.92 -32.44
N LYS A 952 34.34 -1.46 -31.21
CA LYS A 952 33.02 -1.46 -30.57
C LYS A 952 32.53 -0.03 -30.33
N VAL A 953 31.39 0.31 -30.92
CA VAL A 953 30.67 1.55 -30.63
C VAL A 953 29.82 1.43 -29.36
N LYS A 954 29.68 2.53 -28.60
CA LYS A 954 29.03 2.53 -27.28
C LYS A 954 27.51 2.67 -27.33
N SER A 955 26.91 2.94 -28.49
CA SER A 955 25.47 3.14 -28.61
C SER A 955 24.95 2.78 -30.00
N THR A 956 23.65 2.47 -30.06
CA THR A 956 22.90 2.16 -31.28
C THR A 956 21.67 3.06 -31.36
N LEU A 957 21.45 3.66 -32.53
CA LEU A 957 20.34 4.58 -32.81
C LEU A 957 19.35 3.94 -33.76
N HIS A 958 18.06 4.18 -33.55
CA HIS A 958 17.04 3.93 -34.57
C HIS A 958 17.03 5.08 -35.57
N TRP A 959 16.52 4.82 -36.76
CA TRP A 959 16.56 5.74 -37.89
C TRP A 959 15.45 5.39 -38.88
N VAL A 960 15.11 6.31 -39.78
CA VAL A 960 14.24 6.01 -40.93
C VAL A 960 14.80 6.73 -42.16
N SER A 961 14.63 6.17 -43.36
CA SER A 961 15.04 6.84 -44.60
C SER A 961 14.11 8.02 -44.91
N ALA A 962 14.69 9.17 -45.24
CA ALA A 962 13.92 10.40 -45.40
C ALA A 962 12.93 10.36 -46.58
N ASP A 963 13.31 9.71 -47.68
CA ASP A 963 12.51 9.66 -48.91
C ASP A 963 11.36 8.64 -48.83
N TYR A 964 11.50 7.62 -47.99
CA TYR A 964 10.55 6.52 -47.86
C TYR A 964 9.77 6.51 -46.56
N ALA A 965 10.13 7.37 -45.59
CA ALA A 965 9.41 7.44 -44.32
C ALA A 965 8.01 8.06 -44.48
N ILE A 966 7.05 7.52 -43.74
CA ILE A 966 5.67 7.98 -43.74
C ILE A 966 5.48 9.01 -42.62
N LYS A 967 4.71 10.06 -42.88
CA LYS A 967 4.34 11.04 -41.86
C LYS A 967 3.32 10.42 -40.90
N ALA A 968 3.49 10.66 -39.61
CA ALA A 968 2.54 10.22 -38.60
C ALA A 968 2.33 11.27 -37.52
N GLU A 969 1.16 11.27 -36.91
CA GLU A 969 0.90 11.92 -35.64
C GLU A 969 1.15 10.92 -34.51
N VAL A 970 1.85 11.37 -33.47
CA VAL A 970 2.13 10.56 -32.28
C VAL A 970 1.68 11.31 -31.04
N ARG A 971 0.80 10.67 -30.27
CA ARG A 971 0.23 11.18 -29.03
C ARG A 971 0.96 10.56 -27.84
N LEU A 972 1.76 11.37 -27.16
CA LEU A 972 2.52 11.00 -25.99
C LEU A 972 1.74 11.38 -24.75
N TYR A 973 1.15 10.40 -24.08
CA TYR A 973 0.44 10.67 -22.85
C TYR A 973 1.30 10.37 -21.63
N ASP A 974 0.95 11.02 -20.52
CA ASP A 974 1.49 10.84 -19.18
C ASP A 974 0.33 10.65 -18.18
N HIS A 975 0.63 10.54 -16.89
CA HIS A 975 -0.38 10.47 -15.84
C HIS A 975 -1.34 11.67 -15.90
N LEU A 976 -2.64 11.42 -15.74
CA LEU A 976 -3.67 12.47 -15.76
C LEU A 976 -3.55 13.41 -14.54
N PHE A 977 -3.05 12.91 -13.41
CA PHE A 977 -2.84 13.67 -12.19
C PHE A 977 -1.37 13.68 -11.78
N LEU A 978 -0.91 14.77 -11.15
CA LEU A 978 0.47 14.98 -10.68
C LEU A 978 0.77 14.23 -9.36
N LYS A 979 -0.26 13.97 -8.54
CA LYS A 979 -0.13 13.30 -7.25
C LYS A 979 -0.65 11.86 -7.30
N ALA A 980 -0.01 10.99 -6.51
CA ALA A 980 -0.41 9.59 -6.38
C ALA A 980 -1.84 9.45 -5.82
N ASN A 981 -2.25 10.31 -4.89
CA ASN A 981 -3.65 10.47 -4.49
C ASN A 981 -4.18 11.82 -5.04
N PRO A 982 -5.05 11.82 -6.06
CA PRO A 982 -5.60 13.06 -6.62
C PRO A 982 -6.40 13.91 -5.63
N ASP A 983 -6.93 13.29 -4.56
CA ASP A 983 -7.70 13.97 -3.52
C ASP A 983 -6.84 14.66 -2.45
N ASP A 984 -5.52 14.50 -2.50
CA ASP A 984 -4.60 15.21 -1.63
C ASP A 984 -4.41 16.65 -2.11
N VAL A 985 -5.29 17.55 -1.66
CA VAL A 985 -5.37 18.96 -2.07
C VAL A 985 -5.30 19.89 -0.86
N GLU A 986 -4.79 21.10 -1.07
CA GLU A 986 -4.80 22.15 -0.04
C GLU A 986 -6.24 22.51 0.36
N GLN A 987 -6.42 23.00 1.59
CA GLN A 987 -7.73 23.34 2.12
C GLN A 987 -8.45 24.36 1.23
N GLY A 988 -9.61 23.99 0.69
CA GLY A 988 -10.43 24.83 -0.21
C GLY A 988 -10.25 24.56 -1.71
N LYS A 989 -9.32 23.69 -2.12
CA LYS A 989 -9.18 23.23 -3.51
C LYS A 989 -9.85 21.87 -3.71
N ASP A 990 -10.02 21.46 -4.97
CA ASP A 990 -10.55 20.16 -5.35
C ASP A 990 -9.54 19.36 -6.20
N PHE A 991 -9.85 18.09 -6.46
CA PHE A 991 -8.96 17.16 -7.17
C PHE A 991 -8.48 17.65 -8.54
N LYS A 992 -9.20 18.58 -9.20
CA LYS A 992 -8.78 19.14 -10.49
C LYS A 992 -7.53 20.01 -10.37
N SER A 993 -7.23 20.54 -9.19
CA SER A 993 -5.98 21.29 -8.97
C SER A 993 -4.72 20.42 -9.14
N ASN A 994 -4.88 19.10 -9.08
CA ASN A 994 -3.81 18.13 -9.27
C ASN A 994 -3.73 17.60 -10.72
N LEU A 995 -4.51 18.13 -11.67
CA LEU A 995 -4.43 17.71 -13.08
C LEU A 995 -3.05 18.02 -13.66
N ASN A 996 -2.53 17.09 -14.46
CA ASN A 996 -1.26 17.25 -15.15
C ASN A 996 -1.47 18.00 -16.49
N PRO A 997 -0.96 19.24 -16.63
CA PRO A 997 -1.08 19.99 -17.88
C PRO A 997 -0.31 19.33 -19.03
N ASN A 998 0.69 18.49 -18.71
CA ASN A 998 1.49 17.74 -19.68
C ASN A 998 1.00 16.28 -19.83
N SER A 999 -0.25 15.99 -19.48
CA SER A 999 -0.83 14.64 -19.60
C SER A 999 -0.95 14.15 -21.04
N LEU A 1000 -0.89 15.05 -22.03
CA LEU A 1000 -0.90 14.76 -23.45
C LEU A 1000 0.00 15.75 -24.19
N GLU A 1001 0.94 15.22 -24.97
CA GLU A 1001 1.72 15.95 -25.97
C GLU A 1001 1.45 15.33 -27.35
N ILE A 1002 1.12 16.16 -28.35
CA ILE A 1002 0.85 15.72 -29.72
C ILE A 1002 2.01 16.15 -30.62
N LEU A 1003 2.60 15.19 -31.32
CA LEU A 1003 3.69 15.41 -32.27
C LEU A 1003 3.23 15.08 -33.68
N THR A 1004 3.22 16.06 -34.59
CA THR A 1004 2.75 15.90 -35.98
C THR A 1004 3.87 15.77 -37.01
N CYS A 1005 5.13 16.00 -36.59
CA CYS A 1005 6.29 15.94 -37.47
C CYS A 1005 6.91 14.54 -37.55
N CYS A 1006 6.33 13.53 -36.90
CA CYS A 1006 6.95 12.21 -36.78
C CYS A 1006 7.12 11.51 -38.13
N ARG A 1007 8.10 10.61 -38.17
CA ARG A 1007 8.47 9.81 -39.35
C ARG A 1007 8.55 8.35 -38.96
N VAL A 1008 7.76 7.51 -39.62
CA VAL A 1008 7.71 6.06 -39.34
C VAL A 1008 8.19 5.27 -40.55
N GLU A 1009 8.68 4.05 -40.33
CA GLU A 1009 9.11 3.17 -41.42
C GLU A 1009 7.94 2.83 -42.39
N PRO A 1010 8.22 2.62 -43.68
CA PRO A 1010 7.18 2.45 -44.71
C PRO A 1010 6.29 1.21 -44.53
N GLY A 1011 6.78 0.18 -43.82
CA GLY A 1011 6.02 -1.04 -43.56
C GLY A 1011 4.75 -0.81 -42.72
N LEU A 1012 4.59 0.37 -42.13
CA LEU A 1012 3.43 0.74 -41.33
C LEU A 1012 2.29 1.38 -42.12
N LYS A 1013 2.42 1.57 -43.44
CA LYS A 1013 1.41 2.25 -44.28
C LYS A 1013 -0.01 1.68 -44.11
N ASP A 1014 -0.11 0.36 -44.04
CA ASP A 1014 -1.37 -0.37 -43.97
C ASP A 1014 -1.71 -0.86 -42.55
N ALA A 1015 -1.10 -0.22 -41.53
CA ALA A 1015 -1.32 -0.59 -40.13
C ALA A 1015 -2.77 -0.29 -39.71
N LYS A 1016 -3.48 -1.33 -39.24
CA LYS A 1016 -4.88 -1.22 -38.86
C LYS A 1016 -5.05 -0.62 -37.46
N PRO A 1017 -6.14 0.13 -37.19
CA PRO A 1017 -6.49 0.58 -35.84
C PRO A 1017 -6.45 -0.56 -34.82
N GLY A 1018 -5.91 -0.28 -33.63
CA GLY A 1018 -5.73 -1.28 -32.58
C GLY A 1018 -4.51 -2.19 -32.74
N THR A 1019 -3.73 -2.08 -33.83
CA THR A 1019 -2.45 -2.80 -33.97
C THR A 1019 -1.40 -2.19 -33.05
N LYS A 1020 -0.65 -3.03 -32.34
CA LYS A 1020 0.38 -2.61 -31.37
C LYS A 1020 1.77 -2.83 -31.93
N PHE A 1021 2.66 -1.88 -31.68
CA PHE A 1021 4.05 -1.90 -32.11
C PHE A 1021 4.96 -1.47 -30.97
N GLN A 1022 6.19 -2.00 -30.95
CA GLN A 1022 7.26 -1.39 -30.18
C GLN A 1022 8.05 -0.47 -31.10
N PHE A 1023 8.00 0.84 -30.85
CA PHE A 1023 8.91 1.78 -31.48
C PHE A 1023 10.26 1.65 -30.78
N GLU A 1024 11.26 1.19 -31.52
CA GLU A 1024 12.57 0.87 -30.96
C GLU A 1024 13.14 2.03 -30.13
N ARG A 1025 13.66 1.72 -28.94
CA ARG A 1025 14.23 2.66 -27.95
C ARG A 1025 13.25 3.69 -27.35
N ILE A 1026 12.04 3.82 -27.86
CA ILE A 1026 11.07 4.83 -27.43
C ILE A 1026 10.03 4.23 -26.47
N GLY A 1027 9.25 3.25 -26.93
CA GLY A 1027 8.10 2.75 -26.18
C GLY A 1027 7.21 1.84 -27.00
N TYR A 1028 6.08 1.46 -26.41
CA TYR A 1028 5.02 0.74 -27.10
C TYR A 1028 3.93 1.71 -27.54
N PHE A 1029 3.40 1.48 -28.74
CA PHE A 1029 2.45 2.34 -29.40
C PHE A 1029 1.30 1.51 -30.00
N CYS A 1030 0.13 2.11 -30.07
CA CYS A 1030 -1.05 1.53 -30.69
C CYS A 1030 -1.58 2.48 -31.75
N VAL A 1031 -1.98 1.94 -32.91
CA VAL A 1031 -2.68 2.71 -33.94
C VAL A 1031 -4.05 3.14 -33.40
N ASP A 1032 -4.32 4.44 -33.38
CA ASP A 1032 -5.59 5.00 -32.91
C ASP A 1032 -6.67 4.91 -34.00
N THR A 1033 -7.94 4.90 -33.59
CA THR A 1033 -9.10 4.92 -34.48
C THR A 1033 -9.20 6.19 -35.32
N ASP A 1034 -8.56 7.28 -34.90
CA ASP A 1034 -8.48 8.53 -35.68
C ASP A 1034 -7.52 8.42 -36.89
N SER A 1035 -6.82 7.28 -37.06
CA SER A 1035 -5.94 7.06 -38.21
C SER A 1035 -6.73 7.00 -39.52
N SER A 1036 -6.20 7.64 -40.56
CA SER A 1036 -6.76 7.62 -41.91
C SER A 1036 -5.74 7.12 -42.93
N ASN A 1037 -6.16 6.94 -44.19
CA ASN A 1037 -5.24 6.61 -45.28
C ASN A 1037 -4.21 7.72 -45.57
N GLU A 1038 -4.46 8.95 -45.10
CA GLU A 1038 -3.59 10.11 -45.32
C GLU A 1038 -2.62 10.35 -44.15
N MET A 1039 -3.04 10.05 -42.92
CA MET A 1039 -2.23 10.26 -41.72
C MET A 1039 -2.47 9.15 -40.69
N LEU A 1040 -1.40 8.44 -40.36
CA LEU A 1040 -1.40 7.46 -39.27
C LEU A 1040 -1.30 8.17 -37.92
N VAL A 1041 -2.12 7.76 -36.96
CA VAL A 1041 -2.15 8.30 -35.60
C VAL A 1041 -1.75 7.21 -34.63
N PHE A 1042 -0.71 7.43 -33.82
CA PHE A 1042 -0.24 6.47 -32.83
C PHE A 1042 -0.34 7.01 -31.42
N ASN A 1043 -0.97 6.24 -30.53
CA ASN A 1043 -1.00 6.49 -29.09
C ASN A 1043 0.17 5.78 -28.42
N ARG A 1044 0.99 6.49 -27.63
CA ARG A 1044 2.02 5.82 -26.80
C ARG A 1044 1.35 5.06 -25.66
N THR A 1045 1.20 3.75 -25.79
CA THR A 1045 0.64 2.89 -24.75
C THR A 1045 1.45 2.98 -23.46
N VAL A 1046 2.76 2.70 -23.49
CA VAL A 1046 3.64 2.75 -22.32
C VAL A 1046 5.11 2.92 -22.74
N THR A 1047 5.95 3.51 -21.88
CA THR A 1047 7.40 3.65 -22.10
C THR A 1047 8.14 2.32 -21.90
N LEU A 1048 9.37 2.18 -22.44
CA LEU A 1048 10.14 0.92 -22.33
C LEU A 1048 10.60 0.56 -20.92
N ARG A 1049 10.89 1.56 -20.07
CA ARG A 1049 11.35 1.36 -18.69
C ARG A 1049 10.82 2.47 -17.78
N ASP A 1050 10.56 2.10 -16.54
CA ASP A 1050 10.04 2.97 -15.47
C ASP A 1050 11.12 3.89 -14.85
N THR A 1051 12.01 4.45 -15.68
CA THR A 1051 13.30 5.00 -15.20
C THR A 1051 13.55 6.48 -15.50
N TRP A 1052 12.63 7.21 -16.12
CA TRP A 1052 12.83 8.65 -16.33
C TRP A 1052 12.28 9.51 -15.19
N ALA A 1053 11.15 9.15 -14.57
CA ALA A 1053 10.61 9.87 -13.42
C ALA A 1053 11.55 9.86 -12.19
N LYS A 1054 12.30 8.77 -11.97
CA LYS A 1054 13.30 8.66 -10.88
C LYS A 1054 14.58 9.44 -11.15
N ILE A 1055 14.98 9.60 -12.42
CA ILE A 1055 16.22 10.28 -12.80
C ILE A 1055 15.98 11.80 -12.89
N GLU A 1056 14.85 12.24 -13.45
CA GLU A 1056 14.50 13.66 -13.53
C GLU A 1056 14.17 14.27 -12.17
N LYS A 1057 13.47 13.54 -11.27
CA LYS A 1057 13.27 14.03 -9.88
C LYS A 1057 14.59 14.23 -9.14
N LYS A 1058 15.58 13.33 -9.35
CA LYS A 1058 16.92 13.46 -8.77
C LYS A 1058 17.74 14.62 -9.36
N GLN A 1059 17.45 15.00 -10.60
CA GLN A 1059 18.16 16.10 -11.28
C GLN A 1059 17.51 17.46 -11.02
N LYS A 1060 16.17 17.53 -10.96
CA LYS A 1060 15.46 18.76 -10.58
C LYS A 1060 15.66 19.12 -9.11
N SER A 1061 15.73 18.14 -8.20
CA SER A 1061 16.05 18.38 -6.78
C SER A 1061 17.51 18.77 -6.50
N ALA A 1062 18.37 18.78 -7.52
CA ALA A 1062 19.76 19.22 -7.41
C ALA A 1062 19.96 20.66 -7.93
N PHE A 1063 18.94 21.25 -8.56
CA PHE A 1063 18.95 22.60 -9.12
C PHE A 1063 17.81 23.50 -8.60
N SER A 1064 17.05 23.02 -7.61
CA SER A 1064 16.17 23.82 -6.73
C SER A 1064 16.62 23.64 -5.30
#